data_AF-A0A1Y5KJ13-F1
#
_entry.id   AF-A0A1Y5KJ13-F1
#
_cell.length_a   1.000
_cell.length_b   1.000
_cell.length_c   1.000
_cell.angle_alpha   90.00
_cell.angle_beta   90.00
_cell.angle_gamma   90.00
#
_symmetry.space_group_name_H-M   'P 1'
#
loop_
_entity.id
_entity.type
_entity.pdbx_description
1 polymer ?
#
loop_
_entity_poly.entity_id
_entity_poly.type
_entity_poly.pdbx_seq_one_letter_code
_entity_poly.pdbx_strand_id
1 'polypeptide(L)'
;MGKLRITQRKRAWLAVLLAFGIPGMGHVYNGQYSRGLLLLAGLLLDVTAIFRLADSDGGRHLLLIVYLGMLLPVFYFVSVYEALQLKEIPREERMPVRLAHGILLALSGIVMMIMVKPPDMLLPWMNELAELIVGPLLMTLACVVVWTAARRGGGAVFKLGRLTAAILILSVGALLLWDQARGSSDIALLGDWWPLLFLLLGIEVILYSTVLRAKSAKLKFDLSGAAAALVVTVTAYAVTQYADFPVRWLDQFNVDLNGMVDYGDEKGYRIDKNVMKVLVDEDLSSITVKNVNGNVTLRADDVAGIEVYSTVWVDAGDENESKRIAEQSTVDVTPGNEIVLEAKGQRYGADNNRVPKMNLTVVVPRIEPSVKLSPPDVQQDEQDDQGGIEGDGQIEDAEGALATPSTDIEADGSESHSGNTPTASSETVQTLEEQLAALPGDELSLALPDFEWEMSPPPAAPSAIRVAIENTNGDTEVTDLVAEDGLTVKSGDGNIRVARIIGPLAVTGNSGSIEVDTLDGSSTLELKNGEITVNDTTGGALYAVTSNGNISLGGVWEDAEAETKNGSITIAEAYGPVKASTMNGGIAVSSSQVGGNWDLDSSVGEIKVVVPERGDYSLYGSVTFGKINAEMPFRQIRKTVRGTVGTGVYRIHINATNSITIESQDTT
;
A
#
# COMPACT_ATOMS: atom_id res chain seq x y z
N MET A 1 54.56 17.13 -43.59
CA MET A 1 53.50 17.90 -42.88
C MET A 1 52.45 16.93 -42.35
N GLY A 2 52.49 16.66 -41.04
CA GLY A 2 51.54 15.77 -40.36
C GLY A 2 50.25 16.50 -39.99
N LYS A 3 49.22 16.38 -40.83
CA LYS A 3 47.83 16.55 -40.43
C LYS A 3 47.17 15.20 -40.70
N LEU A 4 46.64 14.51 -39.67
CA LEU A 4 45.50 13.56 -39.75
C LEU A 4 45.24 12.70 -38.50
N ARG A 5 46.05 12.75 -37.42
CA ARG A 5 45.80 11.85 -36.25
C ARG A 5 44.63 12.25 -35.33
N ILE A 6 44.14 13.49 -35.40
CA ILE A 6 43.11 14.02 -34.46
C ILE A 6 41.68 13.75 -34.94
N THR A 7 41.42 13.84 -36.25
CA THR A 7 40.08 13.56 -36.83
C THR A 7 39.71 12.08 -36.77
N GLN A 8 40.71 11.19 -36.83
CA GLN A 8 40.54 9.73 -36.76
C GLN A 8 40.04 9.27 -35.37
N ARG A 9 40.59 9.81 -34.28
CA ARG A 9 40.15 9.47 -32.91
C ARG A 9 38.70 9.88 -32.64
N LYS A 10 38.26 11.03 -33.16
CA LYS A 10 36.89 11.52 -32.96
C LYS A 10 35.85 10.63 -33.64
N ARG A 11 36.15 10.09 -34.83
CA ARG A 11 35.24 9.17 -35.55
C ARG A 11 35.09 7.83 -34.84
N ALA A 12 36.18 7.27 -34.33
CA ALA A 12 36.14 6.02 -33.57
C ALA A 12 35.35 6.17 -32.26
N TRP A 13 35.56 7.27 -31.52
CA TRP A 13 34.80 7.57 -30.31
C TRP A 13 33.30 7.73 -30.59
N LEU A 14 32.93 8.40 -31.68
CA LEU A 14 31.52 8.58 -32.04
C LEU A 14 30.85 7.26 -32.42
N ALA A 15 31.57 6.36 -33.13
CA ALA A 15 31.05 5.03 -33.46
C ALA A 15 30.75 4.19 -32.20
N VAL A 16 31.63 4.25 -31.21
CA VAL A 16 31.45 3.56 -29.91
C VAL A 16 30.29 4.17 -29.13
N LEU A 17 30.18 5.51 -29.10
CA LEU A 17 29.07 6.19 -28.43
C LEU A 17 27.73 5.80 -29.05
N LEU A 18 27.66 5.79 -30.40
CA LEU A 18 26.46 5.32 -31.11
C LEU A 18 26.15 3.84 -30.85
N ALA A 19 27.18 2.97 -30.83
CA ALA A 19 27.02 1.56 -30.51
C ALA A 19 26.54 1.31 -29.07
N PHE A 20 26.89 2.20 -28.14
CA PHE A 20 26.42 2.20 -26.76
C PHE A 20 24.99 2.73 -26.61
N GLY A 21 24.60 3.73 -27.41
CA GLY A 21 23.23 4.24 -27.39
C GLY A 21 22.22 3.27 -28.01
N ILE A 22 22.51 2.78 -29.22
CA ILE A 22 21.64 1.87 -29.96
C ILE A 22 22.50 0.74 -30.56
N PRO A 23 22.29 -0.52 -30.14
CA PRO A 23 22.98 -1.68 -30.70
C PRO A 23 22.95 -1.70 -32.24
N GLY A 24 24.12 -1.82 -32.86
CA GLY A 24 24.31 -1.83 -34.31
C GLY A 24 24.51 -0.45 -34.98
N MET A 25 24.18 0.66 -34.31
CA MET A 25 24.30 2.00 -34.90
C MET A 25 25.77 2.42 -35.15
N GLY A 26 26.69 1.95 -34.31
CA GLY A 26 28.14 2.15 -34.54
C GLY A 26 28.64 1.46 -35.81
N HIS A 27 28.13 0.27 -36.14
CA HIS A 27 28.45 -0.44 -37.38
C HIS A 27 27.90 0.28 -38.61
N VAL A 28 26.67 0.80 -38.52
CA VAL A 28 26.06 1.65 -39.56
C VAL A 28 26.92 2.89 -39.81
N TYR A 29 27.33 3.59 -38.75
CA TYR A 29 28.19 4.77 -38.85
C TYR A 29 29.55 4.45 -39.50
N ASN A 30 30.10 3.26 -39.25
CA ASN A 30 31.34 2.78 -39.87
C ASN A 30 31.14 2.20 -41.29
N GLY A 31 29.92 2.22 -41.83
CA GLY A 31 29.59 1.77 -43.19
C GLY A 31 29.36 0.26 -43.33
N GLN A 32 29.21 -0.47 -42.23
CA GLN A 32 28.84 -1.90 -42.19
C GLN A 32 27.32 -2.06 -41.99
N TYR A 33 26.55 -1.59 -42.96
CA TYR A 33 25.08 -1.55 -42.89
C TYR A 33 24.44 -2.91 -42.61
N SER A 34 24.94 -3.99 -43.24
CA SER A 34 24.36 -5.33 -43.06
C SER A 34 24.45 -5.81 -41.62
N ARG A 35 25.61 -5.69 -40.98
CA ARG A 35 25.79 -6.09 -39.57
C ARG A 35 25.02 -5.18 -38.63
N GLY A 36 25.11 -3.87 -38.84
CA GLY A 36 24.45 -2.89 -37.99
C GLY A 36 22.93 -3.04 -37.99
N LEU A 37 22.32 -3.18 -39.18
CA LEU A 37 20.87 -3.38 -39.30
C LEU A 37 20.40 -4.72 -38.73
N LEU A 38 21.19 -5.79 -38.87
CA LEU A 38 20.84 -7.08 -38.27
C LEU A 38 20.94 -7.09 -36.74
N LEU A 39 21.93 -6.40 -36.17
CA LEU A 39 22.02 -6.23 -34.71
C LEU A 39 20.84 -5.42 -34.18
N LEU A 40 20.48 -4.33 -34.88
CA LEU A 40 19.32 -3.52 -34.53
C LEU A 40 18.01 -4.32 -34.64
N ALA A 41 17.83 -5.06 -35.74
CA ALA A 41 16.65 -5.89 -35.94
C ALA A 41 16.54 -7.02 -34.91
N GLY A 42 17.66 -7.64 -34.53
CA GLY A 42 17.70 -8.64 -33.46
C GLY A 42 17.26 -8.06 -32.12
N LEU A 43 17.80 -6.90 -31.74
CA LEU A 43 17.41 -6.19 -30.52
C LEU A 43 15.92 -5.84 -30.51
N LEU A 44 15.41 -5.27 -31.60
CA LEU A 44 13.99 -4.89 -31.68
C LEU A 44 13.08 -6.10 -31.62
N LEU A 45 13.48 -7.24 -32.21
CA LEU A 45 12.72 -8.48 -32.15
C LEU A 45 12.69 -9.01 -30.72
N ASP A 46 13.84 -9.00 -30.04
CA ASP A 46 14.00 -9.43 -28.64
C ASP A 46 13.11 -8.59 -27.71
N VAL A 47 13.16 -7.27 -27.83
CA VAL A 47 12.31 -6.35 -27.06
C VAL A 47 10.82 -6.58 -27.38
N THR A 48 10.47 -6.72 -28.66
CA THR A 48 9.08 -7.00 -29.07
C THR A 48 8.58 -8.32 -28.48
N ALA A 49 9.43 -9.35 -28.47
CA ALA A 49 9.11 -10.64 -27.87
C ALA A 49 8.89 -10.52 -26.36
N ILE A 50 9.76 -9.81 -25.64
CA ILE A 50 9.62 -9.58 -24.18
C ILE A 50 8.28 -8.91 -23.88
N PHE A 51 7.96 -7.79 -24.54
CA PHE A 51 6.71 -7.08 -24.29
C PHE A 51 5.48 -7.94 -24.60
N ARG A 52 5.49 -8.66 -25.74
CA ARG A 52 4.36 -9.52 -26.10
C ARG A 52 4.17 -10.66 -25.11
N LEU A 53 5.26 -11.29 -24.67
CA LEU A 53 5.24 -12.42 -23.75
C LEU A 53 4.88 -12.01 -22.32
N ALA A 54 5.25 -10.78 -21.92
CA ALA A 54 4.86 -10.21 -20.64
C ALA A 54 3.38 -9.83 -20.59
N ASP A 55 2.80 -9.45 -21.73
CA ASP A 55 1.38 -9.10 -21.88
C ASP A 55 0.46 -10.35 -22.03
N SER A 56 1.00 -11.50 -22.44
CA SER A 56 0.29 -12.79 -22.39
C SER A 56 0.42 -13.45 -21.02
N ASP A 57 -0.72 -13.83 -20.42
CA ASP A 57 -0.88 -14.89 -19.42
C ASP A 57 0.22 -14.90 -18.31
N GLY A 58 0.37 -13.77 -17.63
CA GLY A 58 0.78 -13.71 -16.21
C GLY A 58 1.98 -14.56 -15.77
N GLY A 59 3.09 -14.57 -16.52
CA GLY A 59 4.31 -15.29 -16.12
C GLY A 59 4.43 -16.73 -16.61
N ARG A 60 3.46 -17.27 -17.37
CA ARG A 60 3.58 -18.60 -18.02
C ARG A 60 4.86 -18.73 -18.86
N HIS A 61 5.32 -17.62 -19.43
CA HIS A 61 6.51 -17.56 -20.28
C HIS A 61 7.76 -17.00 -19.57
N LEU A 62 7.78 -16.98 -18.22
CA LEU A 62 8.83 -16.34 -17.42
C LEU A 62 10.24 -16.82 -17.80
N LEU A 63 10.43 -18.13 -17.96
CA LEU A 63 11.75 -18.67 -18.31
C LEU A 63 12.25 -18.13 -19.66
N LEU A 64 11.39 -18.07 -20.67
CA LEU A 64 11.73 -17.49 -21.97
C LEU A 64 12.01 -15.99 -21.85
N ILE A 65 11.18 -15.25 -21.11
CA ILE A 65 11.37 -13.81 -20.87
C ILE A 65 12.71 -13.53 -20.21
N VAL A 66 13.12 -14.32 -19.21
CA VAL A 66 14.42 -14.17 -18.54
C VAL A 66 15.57 -14.45 -19.52
N TYR A 67 15.46 -15.47 -20.38
CA TYR A 67 16.46 -15.72 -21.42
C TYR A 67 16.56 -14.59 -22.44
N LEU A 68 15.43 -14.05 -22.90
CA LEU A 68 15.38 -12.87 -23.77
C LEU A 68 15.98 -11.63 -23.06
N GLY A 69 15.65 -11.41 -21.80
CA GLY A 69 16.24 -10.35 -20.98
C GLY A 69 17.77 -10.45 -20.86
N MET A 70 18.30 -11.68 -20.76
CA MET A 70 19.75 -11.92 -20.77
C MET A 70 20.40 -11.69 -22.14
N LEU A 71 19.65 -11.73 -23.25
CA LEU A 71 20.17 -11.39 -24.58
C LEU A 71 20.40 -9.89 -24.75
N LEU A 72 19.64 -9.03 -24.07
CA LEU A 72 19.79 -7.58 -24.18
C LEU A 72 21.23 -7.11 -23.87
N PRO A 73 21.85 -7.42 -22.70
CA PRO A 73 23.24 -7.07 -22.46
C PRO A 73 24.22 -7.66 -23.48
N VAL A 74 23.92 -8.84 -24.04
CA VAL A 74 24.75 -9.49 -25.06
C VAL A 74 24.74 -8.68 -26.36
N PHE A 75 23.58 -8.18 -26.80
CA PHE A 75 23.50 -7.28 -27.97
C PHE A 75 24.32 -6.01 -27.77
N TYR A 76 24.21 -5.38 -26.60
CA TYR A 76 25.01 -4.19 -26.27
C TYR A 76 26.51 -4.51 -26.23
N PHE A 77 26.89 -5.61 -25.59
CA PHE A 77 28.29 -6.02 -25.50
C PHE A 77 28.87 -6.30 -26.89
N VAL A 78 28.20 -7.10 -27.73
CA VAL A 78 28.63 -7.38 -29.11
C VAL A 78 28.71 -6.09 -29.91
N SER A 79 27.69 -5.23 -29.81
CA SER A 79 27.66 -3.93 -30.50
C SER A 79 28.88 -3.07 -30.15
N VAL A 80 29.12 -2.86 -28.85
CA VAL A 80 30.20 -2.00 -28.36
C VAL A 80 31.58 -2.64 -28.59
N TYR A 81 31.71 -3.95 -28.31
CA TYR A 81 32.96 -4.68 -28.46
C TYR A 81 33.42 -4.72 -29.92
N GLU A 82 32.52 -5.05 -30.85
CA GLU A 82 32.86 -5.01 -32.27
C GLU A 82 33.14 -3.58 -32.74
N ALA A 83 32.36 -2.59 -32.29
CA ALA A 83 32.63 -1.18 -32.59
C ALA A 83 34.01 -0.71 -32.10
N LEU A 84 34.49 -1.23 -30.96
CA LEU A 84 35.83 -0.98 -30.44
C LEU A 84 36.92 -1.72 -31.23
N GLN A 85 36.63 -2.93 -31.71
CA GLN A 85 37.54 -3.74 -32.52
C GLN A 85 37.66 -3.27 -33.97
N LEU A 86 36.69 -2.52 -34.45
CA LEU A 86 36.69 -1.85 -35.75
C LEU A 86 37.74 -0.73 -35.81
N LYS A 87 39.03 -1.10 -35.74
CA LYS A 87 40.12 -0.27 -36.24
C LYS A 87 40.02 -0.27 -37.76
N GLU A 88 39.65 0.88 -38.32
CA GLU A 88 39.63 1.24 -39.76
C GLU A 88 39.81 0.03 -40.70
N ILE A 89 38.76 -0.77 -40.86
CA ILE A 89 38.74 -1.80 -41.90
C ILE A 89 38.90 -1.05 -43.24
N PRO A 90 39.91 -1.39 -44.07
CA PRO A 90 40.07 -0.79 -45.39
C PRO A 90 38.77 -0.86 -46.19
N ARG A 91 38.50 0.13 -47.03
CA ARG A 91 37.23 0.23 -47.79
C ARG A 91 36.89 -1.05 -48.59
N GLU A 92 37.91 -1.84 -48.91
CA GLU A 92 37.86 -3.12 -49.64
C GLU A 92 37.39 -4.32 -48.80
N GLU A 93 37.48 -4.28 -47.48
CA GLU A 93 37.05 -5.36 -46.56
C GLU A 93 35.62 -5.14 -46.00
N ARG A 94 34.91 -4.13 -46.50
CA ARG A 94 33.49 -3.90 -46.15
C ARG A 94 32.67 -5.08 -46.66
N MET A 95 31.99 -5.77 -45.75
CA MET A 95 31.11 -6.88 -46.12
C MET A 95 30.04 -6.41 -47.12
N PRO A 96 29.98 -6.98 -48.34
CA PRO A 96 28.95 -6.63 -49.29
C PRO A 96 27.58 -7.01 -48.72
N VAL A 97 26.56 -6.20 -49.02
CA VAL A 97 25.18 -6.53 -48.69
C VAL A 97 24.78 -7.74 -49.53
N ARG A 98 24.76 -8.92 -48.92
CA ARG A 98 24.28 -10.15 -49.57
C ARG A 98 22.76 -10.23 -49.46
N LEU A 99 22.12 -10.85 -50.47
CA LEU A 99 20.69 -11.16 -50.48
C LEU A 99 20.20 -11.78 -49.15
N ALA A 100 21.00 -12.68 -48.57
CA ALA A 100 20.69 -13.31 -47.29
C ALA A 100 20.44 -12.33 -46.14
N HIS A 101 21.18 -11.21 -46.06
CA HIS A 101 20.96 -10.21 -45.01
C HIS A 101 19.65 -9.46 -45.21
N GLY A 102 19.28 -9.18 -46.46
CA GLY A 102 17.99 -8.56 -46.80
C GLY A 102 16.82 -9.48 -46.47
N ILE A 103 16.93 -10.78 -46.79
CA ILE A 103 15.93 -11.79 -46.43
C ILE A 103 15.77 -11.87 -44.92
N LEU A 104 16.88 -11.90 -44.17
CA LEU A 104 16.84 -12.04 -42.71
C LEU A 104 16.22 -10.80 -42.03
N LEU A 105 16.50 -9.60 -42.56
CA LEU A 105 15.88 -8.34 -42.11
C LEU A 105 14.38 -8.29 -42.42
N ALA A 106 13.97 -8.77 -43.60
CA ALA A 106 12.55 -8.86 -43.95
C ALA A 106 11.82 -9.87 -43.06
N LEU A 107 12.44 -11.04 -42.81
CA LEU A 107 11.89 -12.07 -41.93
C LEU A 107 11.72 -11.53 -40.50
N SER A 108 12.71 -10.83 -39.96
CA SER A 108 12.60 -10.23 -38.61
C SER A 108 11.45 -9.22 -38.53
N GLY A 109 11.25 -8.41 -39.58
CA GLY A 109 10.14 -7.46 -39.64
C GLY A 109 8.78 -8.15 -39.71
N ILE A 110 8.65 -9.24 -40.48
CA ILE A 110 7.42 -10.05 -40.54
C ILE A 110 7.12 -10.67 -39.17
N VAL A 111 8.12 -11.25 -38.50
CA VAL A 111 7.97 -11.83 -37.17
C VAL A 111 7.53 -10.76 -36.16
N MET A 112 8.17 -9.59 -36.15
CA MET A 112 7.73 -8.46 -35.30
C MET A 112 6.28 -8.06 -35.57
N MET A 113 5.87 -7.98 -36.85
CA MET A 113 4.49 -7.63 -37.20
C MET A 113 3.49 -8.64 -36.64
N ILE A 114 3.81 -9.94 -36.75
CA ILE A 114 3.00 -11.02 -36.17
C ILE A 114 2.98 -10.94 -34.64
N MET A 115 4.08 -10.58 -33.98
CA MET A 115 4.13 -10.43 -32.52
C MET A 115 3.35 -9.22 -32.01
N VAL A 116 3.41 -8.07 -32.72
CA VAL A 116 2.72 -6.84 -32.31
C VAL A 116 1.22 -6.92 -32.60
N LYS A 117 0.82 -7.56 -33.69
CA LYS A 117 -0.60 -7.77 -34.06
C LYS A 117 -0.80 -9.22 -34.51
N PRO A 118 -0.89 -10.17 -33.56
CA PRO A 118 -1.08 -11.57 -33.89
C PRO A 118 -2.46 -11.76 -34.54
N PRO A 119 -2.56 -12.46 -35.68
CA PRO A 119 -3.83 -12.90 -36.23
C PRO A 119 -4.51 -13.85 -35.23
N ASP A 120 -5.83 -13.76 -35.10
CA ASP A 120 -6.61 -14.56 -34.13
C ASP A 120 -6.36 -16.07 -34.25
N MET A 121 -6.13 -16.56 -35.47
CA MET A 121 -5.83 -17.97 -35.75
C MET A 121 -4.47 -18.45 -35.21
N LEU A 122 -3.50 -17.54 -35.05
CA LEU A 122 -2.15 -17.87 -34.58
C LEU A 122 -1.99 -17.74 -33.07
N LEU A 123 -2.91 -17.07 -32.37
CA LEU A 123 -2.81 -16.81 -30.93
C LEU A 123 -2.62 -18.09 -30.09
N PRO A 124 -3.42 -19.16 -30.23
CA PRO A 124 -3.26 -20.36 -29.40
C PRO A 124 -1.91 -21.04 -29.65
N TRP A 125 -1.52 -21.12 -30.92
CA TRP A 125 -0.27 -21.77 -31.32
C TRP A 125 0.96 -20.98 -30.87
N MET A 126 0.92 -19.65 -30.93
CA MET A 126 2.01 -18.80 -30.46
C MET A 126 2.24 -18.95 -28.94
N ASN A 127 1.17 -19.05 -28.17
CA ASN A 127 1.21 -19.24 -26.72
C ASN A 127 1.84 -20.60 -26.37
N GLU A 128 1.37 -21.70 -26.96
CA GLU A 128 1.97 -23.04 -26.76
C GLU A 128 3.44 -23.08 -27.21
N LEU A 129 3.75 -22.45 -28.33
CA LEU A 129 5.12 -22.37 -28.82
C LEU A 129 6.05 -21.63 -27.87
N ALA A 130 5.61 -20.52 -27.28
CA ALA A 130 6.44 -19.73 -26.39
C ALA A 130 6.88 -20.51 -25.14
N GLU A 131 6.07 -21.46 -24.70
CA GLU A 131 6.44 -22.38 -23.62
C GLU A 131 7.37 -23.50 -24.15
N LEU A 132 7.00 -24.11 -25.28
CA LEU A 132 7.73 -25.23 -25.88
C LEU A 132 9.11 -24.87 -26.40
N ILE A 133 9.34 -23.62 -26.82
CA ILE A 133 10.53 -23.24 -27.57
C ILE A 133 11.81 -23.22 -26.74
N VAL A 134 11.72 -23.11 -25.40
CA VAL A 134 12.91 -22.96 -24.54
C VAL A 134 13.81 -24.18 -24.63
N GLY A 135 13.27 -25.39 -24.43
CA GLY A 135 14.06 -26.62 -24.46
C GLY A 135 14.75 -26.87 -25.83
N PRO A 136 14.04 -26.82 -26.97
CA PRO A 136 14.62 -26.89 -28.30
C PRO A 136 15.65 -25.78 -28.56
N LEU A 137 15.43 -24.56 -28.08
CA LEU A 137 16.39 -23.46 -28.23
C LEU A 137 17.70 -23.77 -27.48
N LEU A 138 17.63 -24.31 -26.27
CA LEU A 138 18.83 -24.74 -25.54
C LEU A 138 19.53 -25.92 -26.22
N MET A 139 18.78 -26.90 -26.71
CA MET A 139 19.36 -28.04 -27.43
C MET A 139 20.04 -27.61 -28.75
N THR A 140 19.41 -26.70 -29.50
CA THR A 140 20.00 -26.16 -30.72
C THR A 140 21.24 -25.34 -30.41
N LEU A 141 21.24 -24.54 -29.34
CA LEU A 141 22.41 -23.82 -28.85
C LEU A 141 23.57 -24.79 -28.53
N ALA A 142 23.31 -25.86 -27.78
CA ALA A 142 24.31 -26.89 -27.46
C ALA A 142 24.90 -27.52 -28.73
N CYS A 143 24.05 -27.89 -29.69
CA CYS A 143 24.47 -28.42 -30.99
C CYS A 143 25.32 -27.42 -31.78
N VAL A 144 24.94 -26.14 -31.82
CA VAL A 144 25.70 -25.08 -32.50
C VAL A 144 27.06 -24.87 -31.86
N VAL A 145 27.16 -24.88 -30.53
CA VAL A 145 28.44 -24.77 -29.81
C VAL A 145 29.39 -25.92 -30.18
N VAL A 146 28.88 -27.16 -30.22
CA VAL A 146 29.67 -28.34 -30.62
C VAL A 146 30.06 -28.27 -32.11
N TRP A 147 29.11 -27.92 -32.98
CA TRP A 147 29.32 -27.86 -34.42
C TRP A 147 30.31 -26.78 -34.84
N THR A 148 30.20 -25.59 -34.25
CA THR A 148 31.16 -24.49 -34.49
C THR A 148 32.55 -24.85 -33.99
N ALA A 149 32.66 -25.57 -32.87
CA ALA A 149 33.94 -26.07 -32.38
C ALA A 149 34.54 -27.12 -33.33
N ALA A 150 33.71 -28.02 -33.89
CA ALA A 150 34.13 -29.04 -34.85
C ALA A 150 34.67 -28.44 -36.16
N ARG A 151 34.05 -27.35 -36.64
CA ARG A 151 34.47 -26.66 -37.86
C ARG A 151 35.76 -25.85 -37.74
N ARG A 152 36.14 -25.40 -36.54
CA ARG A 152 37.31 -24.53 -36.36
C ARG A 152 38.66 -25.23 -36.53
N GLY A 153 38.70 -26.57 -36.55
CA GLY A 153 39.91 -27.36 -36.83
C GLY A 153 41.03 -27.22 -35.77
N GLY A 154 41.62 -28.34 -35.36
CA GLY A 154 42.77 -28.35 -34.44
C GLY A 154 42.41 -28.14 -32.96
N GLY A 155 42.14 -29.22 -32.23
CA GLY A 155 42.04 -29.21 -30.75
C GLY A 155 40.92 -28.36 -30.13
N ALA A 156 40.21 -27.52 -30.90
CA ALA A 156 39.26 -26.55 -30.39
C ALA A 156 37.96 -27.16 -29.85
N VAL A 157 37.56 -28.35 -30.34
CA VAL A 157 36.50 -29.18 -29.74
C VAL A 157 36.89 -29.65 -28.34
N PHE A 158 38.19 -29.80 -28.09
CA PHE A 158 38.76 -30.46 -26.92
C PHE A 158 39.32 -29.47 -25.88
N LYS A 159 38.76 -28.25 -25.81
CA LYS A 159 39.01 -27.43 -24.63
C LYS A 159 38.28 -28.07 -23.45
N LEU A 160 39.01 -28.23 -22.34
CA LEU A 160 38.48 -28.89 -21.16
C LEU A 160 37.25 -28.15 -20.64
N GLY A 161 36.15 -28.88 -20.42
CA GLY A 161 34.90 -28.39 -19.87
C GLY A 161 33.87 -27.95 -20.92
N ARG A 162 34.22 -28.00 -22.22
CA ARG A 162 33.28 -27.64 -23.29
C ARG A 162 32.30 -28.76 -23.58
N LEU A 163 32.76 -30.01 -23.58
CA LEU A 163 31.89 -31.16 -23.79
C LEU A 163 30.91 -31.28 -22.62
N THR A 164 31.39 -31.17 -21.38
CA THR A 164 30.53 -31.14 -20.20
C THR A 164 29.51 -30.00 -20.25
N ALA A 165 29.91 -28.80 -20.65
CA ALA A 165 29.00 -27.66 -20.80
C ALA A 165 27.90 -27.92 -21.85
N ALA A 166 28.26 -28.51 -23.00
CA ALA A 166 27.30 -28.85 -24.04
C ALA A 166 26.34 -29.96 -23.60
N ILE A 167 26.85 -31.01 -22.94
CA ILE A 167 26.03 -32.10 -22.38
C ILE A 167 25.07 -31.54 -21.32
N LEU A 168 25.54 -30.63 -20.47
CA LEU A 168 24.71 -29.99 -19.45
C LEU A 168 23.56 -29.21 -20.09
N ILE A 169 23.83 -28.29 -21.02
CA ILE A 169 22.79 -27.51 -21.70
C ILE A 169 21.81 -28.43 -22.45
N LEU A 170 22.31 -29.48 -23.11
CA LEU A 170 21.48 -30.45 -23.81
C LEU A 170 20.57 -31.22 -22.85
N SER A 171 21.11 -31.64 -21.69
CA SER A 171 20.35 -32.36 -20.66
C SER A 171 19.27 -31.47 -20.05
N VAL A 172 19.59 -30.21 -19.75
CA VAL A 172 18.61 -29.21 -19.27
C VAL A 172 17.51 -29.00 -20.30
N GLY A 173 17.87 -28.78 -21.57
CA GLY A 173 16.88 -28.60 -22.64
C GLY A 173 15.98 -29.83 -22.85
N ALA A 174 16.54 -31.04 -22.72
CA ALA A 174 15.79 -32.28 -22.81
C ALA A 174 14.86 -32.49 -21.60
N LEU A 175 15.31 -32.17 -20.38
CA LEU A 175 14.50 -32.23 -19.16
C LEU A 175 13.32 -31.24 -19.24
N LEU A 176 13.56 -30.00 -19.67
CA LEU A 176 12.48 -29.02 -19.84
C LEU A 176 11.41 -29.48 -20.84
N LEU A 177 11.83 -30.05 -21.98
CA LEU A 177 10.90 -30.64 -22.94
C LEU A 177 10.13 -31.83 -22.38
N TRP A 178 10.81 -32.64 -21.56
CA TRP A 178 10.24 -33.82 -20.95
C TRP A 178 9.20 -33.47 -19.88
N ASP A 179 9.53 -32.52 -19.03
CA ASP A 179 8.65 -31.97 -17.99
C ASP A 179 7.38 -31.40 -18.60
N GLN A 180 7.51 -30.63 -19.67
CA GLN A 180 6.37 -30.08 -20.38
C GLN A 180 5.52 -31.17 -21.04
N ALA A 181 6.14 -32.23 -21.58
CA ALA A 181 5.40 -33.33 -22.23
C ALA A 181 4.64 -34.24 -21.25
N ARG A 182 5.08 -34.31 -19.99
CA ARG A 182 4.48 -35.19 -18.96
C ARG A 182 3.74 -34.44 -17.85
N GLY A 183 3.88 -33.13 -17.77
CA GLY A 183 3.44 -32.34 -16.61
C GLY A 183 4.21 -32.71 -15.33
N SER A 184 5.46 -33.17 -15.46
CA SER A 184 6.34 -33.52 -14.34
C SER A 184 7.31 -32.38 -14.01
N SER A 185 7.97 -32.47 -12.85
CA SER A 185 9.02 -31.54 -12.39
C SER A 185 10.36 -32.24 -12.25
N ASP A 186 10.76 -33.04 -13.25
CA ASP A 186 12.01 -33.80 -13.26
C ASP A 186 13.25 -32.89 -13.32
N ILE A 187 13.09 -31.60 -13.69
CA ILE A 187 14.16 -30.59 -13.59
C ILE A 187 14.69 -30.43 -12.16
N ALA A 188 13.86 -30.73 -11.14
CA ALA A 188 14.25 -30.72 -9.73
C ALA A 188 15.40 -31.70 -9.44
N LEU A 189 15.53 -32.78 -10.22
CA LEU A 189 16.61 -33.76 -10.08
C LEU A 189 18.00 -33.14 -10.27
N LEU A 190 18.12 -32.01 -10.97
CA LEU A 190 19.40 -31.30 -11.08
C LEU A 190 19.94 -30.84 -9.72
N GLY A 191 19.05 -30.55 -8.76
CA GLY A 191 19.42 -30.16 -7.40
C GLY A 191 20.14 -31.28 -6.64
N ASP A 192 19.65 -32.51 -6.75
CA ASP A 192 20.24 -33.67 -6.07
C ASP A 192 21.45 -34.25 -6.83
N TRP A 193 21.40 -34.21 -8.16
CA TRP A 193 22.37 -34.87 -9.02
C TRP A 193 23.49 -33.95 -9.54
N TRP A 194 23.64 -32.75 -8.98
CA TRP A 194 24.75 -31.85 -9.31
C TRP A 194 26.16 -32.49 -9.21
N PRO A 195 26.46 -33.48 -8.32
CA PRO A 195 27.78 -34.12 -8.29
C PRO A 195 28.11 -34.88 -9.60
N LEU A 196 27.11 -35.24 -10.41
CA LEU A 196 27.28 -35.85 -11.73
C LEU A 196 28.09 -34.94 -12.67
N LEU A 197 28.04 -33.62 -12.46
CA LEU A 197 28.84 -32.65 -13.23
C LEU A 197 30.35 -32.89 -13.05
N PHE A 198 30.79 -33.20 -11.83
CA PHE A 198 32.19 -33.54 -11.57
C PHE A 198 32.57 -34.90 -12.15
N LEU A 199 31.64 -35.86 -12.15
CA LEU A 199 31.85 -37.15 -12.79
C LEU A 199 32.06 -36.97 -14.30
N LEU A 200 31.18 -36.22 -14.97
CA LEU A 200 31.29 -35.92 -16.40
C LEU A 200 32.59 -35.17 -16.72
N LEU A 201 32.97 -34.19 -15.88
CA LEU A 201 34.23 -33.48 -16.04
C LEU A 201 35.43 -34.42 -15.90
N GLY A 202 35.40 -35.34 -14.93
CA GLY A 202 36.40 -36.38 -14.75
C GLY A 202 36.51 -37.31 -15.95
N ILE A 203 35.37 -37.76 -16.52
CA ILE A 203 35.33 -38.56 -17.75
C ILE A 203 35.93 -37.79 -18.92
N GLU A 204 35.62 -36.50 -19.07
CA GLU A 204 36.21 -35.65 -20.11
C GLU A 204 37.73 -35.54 -19.98
N VAL A 205 38.25 -35.38 -18.76
CA VAL A 205 39.70 -35.40 -18.48
C VAL A 205 40.32 -36.74 -18.86
N ILE A 206 39.70 -37.86 -18.49
CA ILE A 206 40.20 -39.21 -18.80
C ILE A 206 40.23 -39.43 -20.31
N LEU A 207 39.16 -39.07 -21.02
CA LEU A 207 39.04 -39.20 -22.47
C LEU A 207 40.10 -38.34 -23.20
N TYR A 208 40.33 -37.12 -22.70
CA TYR A 208 41.41 -36.27 -23.17
C TYR A 208 42.80 -36.89 -22.95
N SER A 209 43.02 -37.49 -21.78
CA SER A 209 44.33 -38.07 -21.42
C SER A 209 44.66 -39.37 -22.18
N THR A 210 43.65 -40.15 -22.57
CA THR A 210 43.83 -41.50 -23.14
C THR A 210 43.72 -41.51 -24.67
N VAL A 211 42.73 -40.83 -25.25
CA VAL A 211 42.43 -40.91 -26.70
C VAL A 211 43.15 -39.83 -27.50
N LEU A 212 43.41 -38.67 -26.90
CA LEU A 212 43.90 -37.45 -27.59
C LEU A 212 45.40 -37.17 -27.42
N ARG A 213 46.15 -38.10 -26.82
CA ARG A 213 47.58 -37.99 -26.48
C ARG A 213 48.52 -37.70 -27.66
N ALA A 214 48.07 -37.80 -28.91
CA ALA A 214 48.95 -37.85 -30.08
C ALA A 214 49.28 -36.50 -30.77
N LYS A 215 48.63 -35.35 -30.48
CA LYS A 215 48.80 -34.17 -31.38
C LYS A 215 48.90 -32.72 -30.85
N SER A 216 48.72 -32.34 -29.58
CA SER A 216 49.24 -31.03 -29.08
C SER A 216 49.01 -30.67 -27.59
N ALA A 217 50.03 -29.96 -27.10
CA ALA A 217 50.20 -28.97 -26.03
C ALA A 217 49.03 -28.48 -25.14
N LYS A 218 49.35 -28.42 -23.82
CA LYS A 218 48.72 -27.63 -22.73
C LYS A 218 47.18 -27.57 -22.75
N LEU A 219 46.54 -28.30 -21.84
CA LEU A 219 45.13 -28.18 -21.50
C LEU A 219 44.75 -26.70 -21.30
N LYS A 220 43.81 -26.20 -22.11
CA LYS A 220 43.17 -24.90 -21.92
C LYS A 220 41.73 -25.14 -21.52
N PHE A 221 41.37 -24.68 -20.33
CA PHE A 221 40.00 -24.75 -19.81
C PHE A 221 39.11 -23.73 -20.52
N ASP A 222 37.90 -24.12 -20.92
CA ASP A 222 36.93 -23.21 -21.56
C ASP A 222 36.05 -22.52 -20.52
N LEU A 223 36.66 -21.66 -19.70
CA LEU A 223 35.97 -20.99 -18.59
C LEU A 223 34.71 -20.24 -19.04
N SER A 224 34.75 -19.58 -20.20
CA SER A 224 33.59 -18.85 -20.74
C SER A 224 32.43 -19.77 -21.14
N GLY A 225 32.73 -20.94 -21.69
CA GLY A 225 31.70 -21.91 -22.08
C GLY A 225 31.06 -22.58 -20.88
N ALA A 226 31.89 -22.95 -19.89
CA ALA A 226 31.43 -23.50 -18.61
C ALA A 226 30.59 -22.49 -17.83
N ALA A 227 31.03 -21.22 -17.75
CA ALA A 227 30.27 -20.16 -17.08
C ALA A 227 28.92 -19.90 -17.77
N ALA A 228 28.88 -19.84 -19.10
CA ALA A 228 27.63 -19.66 -19.83
C ALA A 228 26.65 -20.82 -19.60
N ALA A 229 27.13 -22.08 -19.63
CA ALA A 229 26.31 -23.25 -19.33
C ALA A 229 25.79 -23.25 -17.89
N LEU A 230 26.62 -22.83 -16.93
CA LEU A 230 26.22 -22.69 -15.54
C LEU A 230 25.13 -21.64 -15.39
N VAL A 231 25.28 -20.46 -15.98
CA VAL A 231 24.26 -19.40 -15.93
C VAL A 231 22.95 -19.90 -16.54
N VAL A 232 22.99 -20.51 -17.73
CA VAL A 232 21.79 -21.07 -18.37
C VAL A 232 21.09 -22.10 -17.47
N THR A 233 21.85 -23.00 -16.85
CA THR A 233 21.31 -24.08 -16.00
C THR A 233 20.75 -23.55 -14.69
N VAL A 234 21.49 -22.66 -14.01
CA VAL A 234 21.04 -22.06 -12.75
C VAL A 234 19.80 -21.22 -12.98
N THR A 235 19.75 -20.44 -14.06
CA THR A 235 18.55 -19.68 -14.41
C THR A 235 17.37 -20.61 -14.73
N ALA A 236 17.57 -21.68 -15.51
CA ALA A 236 16.51 -22.67 -15.77
C ALA A 236 15.95 -23.24 -14.46
N TYR A 237 16.84 -23.71 -13.58
CA TYR A 237 16.47 -24.31 -12.31
C TYR A 237 15.80 -23.28 -11.39
N ALA A 238 16.38 -22.11 -11.18
CA ALA A 238 15.88 -21.08 -10.27
C ALA A 238 14.50 -20.55 -10.69
N VAL A 239 14.25 -20.39 -11.99
CA VAL A 239 12.96 -19.91 -12.50
C VAL A 239 11.90 -21.02 -12.42
N THR A 240 12.25 -22.27 -12.72
CA THR A 240 11.29 -23.39 -12.70
C THR A 240 11.00 -23.93 -11.30
N GLN A 241 11.94 -23.79 -10.37
CA GLN A 241 11.85 -24.29 -8.99
C GLN A 241 11.73 -23.15 -7.97
N TYR A 242 11.22 -21.98 -8.39
CA TYR A 242 11.13 -20.80 -7.54
C TYR A 242 10.34 -21.06 -6.24
N ALA A 243 9.28 -21.87 -6.32
CA ALA A 243 8.44 -22.22 -5.16
C ALA A 243 9.21 -22.95 -4.04
N ASP A 244 10.26 -23.68 -4.39
CA ASP A 244 11.05 -24.51 -3.46
C ASP A 244 12.40 -23.87 -3.07
N PHE A 245 12.61 -22.59 -3.40
CA PHE A 245 13.87 -21.92 -3.14
C PHE A 245 14.05 -21.60 -1.62
N PRO A 246 15.14 -22.04 -0.97
CA PRO A 246 15.31 -21.95 0.48
C PRO A 246 15.51 -20.51 1.01
N VAL A 247 15.71 -19.54 0.12
CA VAL A 247 15.92 -18.13 0.48
C VAL A 247 14.82 -17.28 -0.16
N ARG A 248 13.80 -16.95 0.62
CA ARG A 248 12.65 -16.11 0.21
C ARG A 248 12.94 -14.61 0.36
N TRP A 249 14.13 -14.16 -0.08
CA TRP A 249 14.57 -12.76 0.05
C TRP A 249 13.74 -11.76 -0.78
N LEU A 250 12.89 -12.25 -1.68
CA LEU A 250 11.95 -11.46 -2.49
C LEU A 250 10.60 -11.20 -1.81
N ASP A 251 10.23 -11.96 -0.77
CA ASP A 251 8.99 -11.72 -0.01
C ASP A 251 9.02 -10.35 0.70
N GLN A 252 10.21 -9.85 1.08
CA GLN A 252 10.37 -8.51 1.66
C GLN A 252 10.04 -7.37 0.67
N PHE A 253 10.01 -7.66 -0.64
CA PHE A 253 9.73 -6.68 -1.68
C PHE A 253 8.28 -6.76 -2.21
N ASN A 254 7.43 -7.63 -1.64
CA ASN A 254 6.03 -7.84 -2.04
C ASN A 254 5.84 -7.98 -3.57
N VAL A 255 6.82 -8.60 -4.25
CA VAL A 255 6.77 -8.81 -5.70
C VAL A 255 6.13 -10.17 -5.95
N ASP A 256 4.80 -10.16 -6.08
CA ASP A 256 4.05 -11.35 -6.49
C ASP A 256 4.34 -11.61 -7.98
N LEU A 257 5.19 -12.61 -8.26
CA LEU A 257 5.66 -12.97 -9.61
C LEU A 257 4.67 -13.87 -10.38
N ASN A 258 3.49 -14.14 -9.81
CA ASN A 258 2.42 -14.96 -10.41
C ASN A 258 1.66 -14.26 -11.54
N GLY A 259 2.26 -13.26 -12.19
CA GLY A 259 1.55 -12.37 -13.12
C GLY A 259 0.76 -11.30 -12.38
N MET A 260 0.22 -10.35 -13.16
CA MET A 260 -0.64 -9.30 -12.63
C MET A 260 -1.95 -9.93 -12.18
N VAL A 261 -2.16 -10.09 -10.87
CA VAL A 261 -3.43 -10.58 -10.31
C VAL A 261 -4.56 -9.67 -10.83
N ASP A 262 -5.50 -10.28 -11.54
CA ASP A 262 -6.65 -9.56 -12.10
C ASP A 262 -7.77 -9.54 -11.07
N TYR A 263 -7.93 -8.41 -10.41
CA TYR A 263 -9.01 -8.20 -9.45
C TYR A 263 -10.32 -8.02 -10.19
N GLY A 264 -11.28 -8.93 -9.95
CA GLY A 264 -12.61 -8.83 -10.53
C GLY A 264 -13.30 -7.53 -10.12
N ASP A 265 -14.07 -6.95 -11.03
CA ASP A 265 -14.96 -5.82 -10.78
C ASP A 265 -16.36 -6.30 -10.35
N GLU A 266 -17.28 -5.36 -10.04
CA GLU A 266 -18.72 -5.62 -9.91
C GLU A 266 -19.38 -5.86 -11.29
N LYS A 267 -18.86 -6.86 -12.01
CA LYS A 267 -19.33 -7.32 -13.32
C LYS A 267 -19.67 -8.80 -13.23
N GLY A 268 -20.57 -9.25 -14.10
CA GLY A 268 -21.05 -10.63 -14.10
C GLY A 268 -22.13 -10.88 -13.07
N TYR A 269 -22.01 -12.00 -12.35
CA TYR A 269 -23.06 -12.49 -11.46
C TYR A 269 -22.80 -12.12 -10.01
N ARG A 270 -23.84 -11.56 -9.35
CA ARG A 270 -23.87 -11.25 -7.91
C ARG A 270 -24.46 -12.42 -7.14
N ILE A 271 -23.74 -12.91 -6.13
CA ILE A 271 -24.19 -13.96 -5.24
C ILE A 271 -24.11 -13.44 -3.79
N ASP A 272 -25.26 -13.34 -3.14
CA ASP A 272 -25.35 -12.99 -1.72
C ASP A 272 -25.23 -14.28 -0.89
N LYS A 273 -24.29 -14.30 0.07
CA LYS A 273 -24.12 -15.43 0.97
C LYS A 273 -25.03 -15.32 2.19
N ASN A 274 -25.22 -16.45 2.85
CA ASN A 274 -25.93 -16.49 4.13
C ASN A 274 -25.17 -15.67 5.18
N VAL A 275 -25.92 -14.99 6.03
CA VAL A 275 -25.38 -14.21 7.14
C VAL A 275 -24.67 -15.16 8.11
N MET A 276 -23.40 -14.89 8.37
CA MET A 276 -22.65 -15.62 9.38
C MET A 276 -22.77 -14.88 10.71
N LYS A 277 -23.21 -15.59 11.74
CA LYS A 277 -23.28 -15.06 13.11
C LYS A 277 -22.13 -15.65 13.91
N VAL A 278 -21.24 -14.79 14.40
CA VAL A 278 -20.11 -15.18 15.25
C VAL A 278 -20.49 -14.83 16.68
N LEU A 279 -20.49 -15.83 17.55
CA LEU A 279 -20.69 -15.61 18.98
C LEU A 279 -19.47 -14.88 19.53
N VAL A 280 -19.73 -13.81 20.29
CA VAL A 280 -18.71 -13.04 21.00
C VAL A 280 -18.54 -13.67 22.37
N ASP A 281 -17.28 -13.99 22.72
CA ASP A 281 -16.93 -14.43 24.08
C ASP A 281 -16.79 -13.21 25.00
N GLU A 282 -16.99 -13.39 26.31
CA GLU A 282 -16.95 -12.28 27.28
C GLU A 282 -15.55 -11.64 27.36
N ASP A 283 -14.51 -12.40 27.01
CA ASP A 283 -13.10 -11.99 27.05
C ASP A 283 -12.58 -11.43 25.72
N LEU A 284 -13.43 -11.05 24.75
CA LEU A 284 -12.99 -10.59 23.42
C LEU A 284 -12.08 -9.35 23.49
N SER A 285 -10.83 -9.48 23.04
CA SER A 285 -9.85 -8.38 23.01
C SER A 285 -9.67 -7.75 21.63
N SER A 286 -9.83 -8.53 20.55
CA SER A 286 -9.64 -7.97 19.20
C SER A 286 -10.49 -8.60 18.11
N ILE A 287 -10.81 -7.77 17.11
CA ILE A 287 -11.51 -8.15 15.88
C ILE A 287 -10.63 -7.75 14.70
N THR A 288 -10.25 -8.71 13.87
CA THR A 288 -9.46 -8.47 12.66
C THR A 288 -10.24 -8.89 11.42
N VAL A 289 -10.43 -7.97 10.47
CA VAL A 289 -11.05 -8.23 9.17
C VAL A 289 -9.99 -8.20 8.08
N LYS A 290 -9.85 -9.26 7.31
CA LYS A 290 -8.91 -9.37 6.19
C LYS A 290 -9.66 -9.60 4.89
N ASN A 291 -9.44 -8.73 3.91
CA ASN A 291 -9.99 -8.87 2.58
C ASN A 291 -8.93 -8.63 1.50
N VAL A 292 -8.96 -9.43 0.45
CA VAL A 292 -8.01 -9.31 -0.67
C VAL A 292 -8.58 -8.46 -1.79
N ASN A 293 -9.87 -8.60 -2.10
CA ASN A 293 -10.52 -7.85 -3.18
C ASN A 293 -11.97 -7.58 -2.85
N GLY A 294 -12.34 -6.31 -2.79
CA GLY A 294 -13.69 -5.82 -2.57
C GLY A 294 -13.80 -4.87 -1.38
N ASN A 295 -14.99 -4.31 -1.22
CA ASN A 295 -15.20 -3.26 -0.25
C ASN A 295 -15.43 -3.86 1.14
N VAL A 296 -14.87 -3.24 2.18
CA VAL A 296 -15.07 -3.64 3.58
C VAL A 296 -15.79 -2.54 4.31
N THR A 297 -17.00 -2.82 4.79
CA THR A 297 -17.78 -1.90 5.63
C THR A 297 -17.85 -2.48 7.04
N LEU A 298 -17.40 -1.72 8.04
CA LEU A 298 -17.53 -2.08 9.45
C LEU A 298 -18.40 -1.03 10.15
N ARG A 299 -19.45 -1.47 10.83
CA ARG A 299 -20.33 -0.55 11.59
C ARG A 299 -20.78 -1.17 12.90
N ALA A 300 -20.95 -0.33 13.93
CA ALA A 300 -21.59 -0.79 15.16
C ALA A 300 -23.11 -0.64 15.10
N ASP A 301 -23.84 -1.66 15.52
CA ASP A 301 -25.31 -1.71 15.52
C ASP A 301 -25.84 -2.50 16.73
N ASP A 302 -27.16 -2.49 16.95
CA ASP A 302 -27.81 -3.22 18.05
C ASP A 302 -27.98 -4.71 17.68
N VAL A 303 -26.87 -5.44 17.74
CA VAL A 303 -26.80 -6.89 17.47
C VAL A 303 -26.21 -7.63 18.66
N ALA A 304 -26.72 -8.83 18.95
CA ALA A 304 -26.25 -9.65 20.08
C ALA A 304 -24.86 -10.29 19.86
N GLY A 305 -24.29 -10.19 18.67
CA GLY A 305 -23.00 -10.75 18.28
C GLY A 305 -22.56 -10.20 16.94
N ILE A 306 -21.40 -10.65 16.43
CA ILE A 306 -20.88 -10.12 15.16
C ILE A 306 -21.63 -10.78 14.00
N GLU A 307 -22.22 -9.97 13.12
CA GLU A 307 -22.87 -10.43 11.90
C GLU A 307 -22.03 -10.08 10.67
N VAL A 308 -21.73 -11.07 9.84
CA VAL A 308 -20.95 -10.89 8.62
C VAL A 308 -21.82 -11.18 7.40
N TYR A 309 -22.05 -10.13 6.61
CA TYR A 309 -22.70 -10.19 5.32
C TYR A 309 -21.61 -10.20 4.25
N SER A 310 -21.68 -11.16 3.32
CA SER A 310 -20.74 -11.22 2.20
C SER A 310 -21.48 -11.29 0.87
N THR A 311 -21.08 -10.44 -0.06
CA THR A 311 -21.55 -10.42 -1.45
C THR A 311 -20.39 -10.74 -2.35
N VAL A 312 -20.50 -11.79 -3.16
CA VAL A 312 -19.45 -12.21 -4.11
C VAL A 312 -19.89 -11.87 -5.53
N TRP A 313 -19.03 -11.17 -6.24
CA TRP A 313 -19.15 -10.91 -7.67
C TRP A 313 -18.13 -11.74 -8.45
N VAL A 314 -18.63 -12.48 -9.44
CA VAL A 314 -17.81 -13.33 -10.31
C VAL A 314 -18.11 -13.01 -11.77
N ASP A 315 -17.09 -12.50 -12.45
CA ASP A 315 -17.13 -12.11 -13.86
C ASP A 315 -16.74 -13.30 -14.76
N ALA A 316 -17.49 -14.41 -14.68
CA ALA A 316 -17.32 -15.55 -15.58
C ALA A 316 -18.43 -15.57 -16.65
N GLY A 317 -18.13 -16.19 -17.80
CA GLY A 317 -19.05 -16.24 -18.94
C GLY A 317 -20.29 -17.12 -18.73
N ASP A 318 -20.28 -18.01 -17.73
CA ASP A 318 -21.37 -18.93 -17.41
C ASP A 318 -21.85 -18.75 -15.96
N GLU A 319 -23.17 -18.69 -15.77
CA GLU A 319 -23.82 -18.51 -14.46
C GLU A 319 -23.50 -19.68 -13.52
N ASN A 320 -23.46 -20.91 -14.02
CA ASN A 320 -23.18 -22.09 -13.20
C ASN A 320 -21.73 -22.12 -12.72
N GLU A 321 -20.79 -21.69 -13.57
CA GLU A 321 -19.39 -21.53 -13.19
C GLU A 321 -19.23 -20.47 -12.10
N SER A 322 -19.86 -19.29 -12.28
CA SER A 322 -19.87 -18.22 -11.28
C SER A 322 -20.44 -18.67 -9.93
N LYS A 323 -21.53 -19.46 -9.93
CA LYS A 323 -22.10 -20.01 -8.69
C LYS A 323 -21.13 -20.92 -7.96
N ARG A 324 -20.45 -21.84 -8.66
CA ARG A 324 -19.44 -22.72 -8.03
C ARG A 324 -18.28 -21.93 -7.43
N ILE A 325 -17.78 -20.93 -8.16
CA ILE A 325 -16.67 -20.07 -7.68
C ILE A 325 -17.12 -19.29 -6.44
N ALA A 326 -18.32 -18.73 -6.46
CA ALA A 326 -18.89 -18.01 -5.33
C ALA A 326 -19.10 -18.94 -4.12
N GLU A 327 -19.60 -20.17 -4.33
CA GLU A 327 -19.74 -21.18 -3.27
C GLU A 327 -18.39 -21.54 -2.64
N GLN A 328 -17.35 -21.70 -3.45
CA GLN A 328 -15.98 -21.98 -3.00
C GLN A 328 -15.27 -20.78 -2.35
N SER A 329 -15.74 -19.56 -2.59
CA SER A 329 -15.15 -18.32 -2.04
C SER A 329 -15.64 -18.04 -0.61
N THR A 330 -15.04 -18.61 0.42
CA THR A 330 -15.53 -18.53 1.80
C THR A 330 -14.97 -17.34 2.59
N VAL A 331 -15.65 -16.99 3.68
CA VAL A 331 -15.07 -16.15 4.72
C VAL A 331 -14.77 -17.07 5.90
N ASP A 332 -13.49 -17.26 6.17
CA ASP A 332 -13.03 -18.11 7.27
C ASP A 332 -13.08 -17.31 8.57
N VAL A 333 -13.62 -17.95 9.62
CA VAL A 333 -13.72 -17.35 10.95
C VAL A 333 -12.86 -18.15 11.92
N THR A 334 -11.91 -17.48 12.57
CA THR A 334 -11.17 -18.05 13.69
C THR A 334 -11.76 -17.51 14.98
N PRO A 335 -12.56 -18.28 15.74
CA PRO A 335 -13.15 -17.84 17.00
C PRO A 335 -12.15 -17.90 18.15
N GLY A 336 -12.37 -17.07 19.18
CA GLY A 336 -11.57 -17.02 20.40
C GLY A 336 -11.57 -15.61 20.99
N ASN A 337 -10.57 -15.32 21.82
CA ASN A 337 -10.31 -13.98 22.36
C ASN A 337 -9.88 -12.98 21.25
N GLU A 338 -9.28 -13.49 20.16
CA GLU A 338 -9.03 -12.71 18.94
C GLU A 338 -9.87 -13.31 17.81
N ILE A 339 -10.85 -12.55 17.31
CA ILE A 339 -11.68 -12.98 16.20
C ILE A 339 -11.03 -12.52 14.90
N VAL A 340 -10.69 -13.46 14.02
CA VAL A 340 -10.17 -13.16 12.68
C VAL A 340 -11.19 -13.60 11.62
N LEU A 341 -11.63 -12.64 10.82
CA LEU A 341 -12.51 -12.80 9.67
C LEU A 341 -11.68 -12.65 8.39
N GLU A 342 -11.47 -13.73 7.64
CA GLU A 342 -10.63 -13.73 6.44
C GLU A 342 -11.44 -14.11 5.20
N ALA A 343 -11.65 -13.16 4.27
CA ALA A 343 -12.32 -13.45 3.01
C ALA A 343 -11.35 -14.05 1.98
N LYS A 344 -11.63 -15.30 1.58
CA LYS A 344 -10.87 -16.07 0.60
C LYS A 344 -11.67 -16.24 -0.67
N GLY A 345 -11.35 -15.41 -1.67
CA GLY A 345 -11.87 -15.56 -3.02
C GLY A 345 -11.26 -16.76 -3.71
N GLN A 346 -12.09 -17.67 -4.23
CA GLN A 346 -11.63 -18.77 -5.07
C GLN A 346 -11.15 -18.20 -6.40
N ARG A 347 -9.87 -18.41 -6.72
CA ARG A 347 -9.30 -17.96 -7.99
C ARG A 347 -9.99 -18.66 -9.18
N TYR A 348 -10.09 -17.94 -10.30
CA TYR A 348 -10.75 -18.42 -11.52
C TYR A 348 -10.14 -17.80 -12.79
N GLY A 349 -10.70 -18.18 -13.95
CA GLY A 349 -10.19 -17.81 -15.27
C GLY A 349 -9.20 -18.83 -15.83
N ALA A 350 -8.85 -18.70 -17.12
CA ALA A 350 -8.02 -19.66 -17.86
C ALA A 350 -6.68 -19.98 -17.17
N ASP A 351 -6.09 -18.99 -16.49
CA ASP A 351 -4.80 -19.11 -15.79
C ASP A 351 -4.91 -19.06 -14.25
N ASN A 352 -6.13 -19.17 -13.70
CA ASN A 352 -6.39 -19.10 -12.26
C ASN A 352 -5.81 -17.84 -11.56
N ASN A 353 -5.79 -16.74 -12.31
CA ASN A 353 -5.18 -15.47 -11.90
C ASN A 353 -6.23 -14.39 -11.53
N ARG A 354 -7.52 -14.66 -11.76
CA ARG A 354 -8.59 -13.74 -11.39
C ARG A 354 -9.05 -14.01 -9.96
N VAL A 355 -9.20 -12.96 -9.17
CA VAL A 355 -9.76 -13.04 -7.80
C VAL A 355 -11.15 -12.41 -7.82
N PRO A 356 -12.21 -13.10 -7.35
CA PRO A 356 -13.55 -12.53 -7.34
C PRO A 356 -13.62 -11.34 -6.38
N LYS A 357 -14.55 -10.41 -6.63
CA LYS A 357 -14.77 -9.28 -5.73
C LYS A 357 -15.69 -9.71 -4.60
N MET A 358 -15.21 -9.65 -3.38
CA MET A 358 -15.95 -9.98 -2.17
C MET A 358 -16.16 -8.71 -1.35
N ASN A 359 -17.38 -8.19 -1.36
CA ASN A 359 -17.76 -7.09 -0.48
C ASN A 359 -18.19 -7.68 0.86
N LEU A 360 -17.61 -7.17 1.95
CA LEU A 360 -17.89 -7.58 3.32
C LEU A 360 -18.57 -6.45 4.07
N THR A 361 -19.67 -6.74 4.74
CA THR A 361 -20.25 -5.86 5.75
C THR A 361 -20.22 -6.57 7.08
N VAL A 362 -19.41 -6.06 8.01
CA VAL A 362 -19.25 -6.58 9.37
C VAL A 362 -20.01 -5.65 10.30
N VAL A 363 -21.02 -6.19 10.97
CA VAL A 363 -21.80 -5.48 11.97
C VAL A 363 -21.36 -5.97 13.34
N VAL A 364 -20.82 -5.06 14.14
CA VAL A 364 -20.36 -5.36 15.51
C VAL A 364 -21.39 -4.85 16.53
N PRO A 365 -21.51 -5.48 17.71
CA PRO A 365 -22.37 -4.98 18.77
C PRO A 365 -21.96 -3.57 19.19
N ARG A 366 -22.94 -2.68 19.37
CA ARG A 366 -22.72 -1.35 19.94
C ARG A 366 -22.29 -1.49 21.40
N ILE A 367 -21.07 -1.07 21.70
CA ILE A 367 -20.56 -0.96 23.06
C ILE A 367 -20.81 0.48 23.50
N GLU A 368 -21.63 0.67 24.54
CA GLU A 368 -21.77 2.00 25.13
C GLU A 368 -20.49 2.39 25.87
N PRO A 369 -19.97 3.61 25.68
CA PRO A 369 -18.75 4.05 26.34
C PRO A 369 -18.93 3.99 27.85
N SER A 370 -17.94 3.42 28.53
CA SER A 370 -17.92 3.29 29.98
C SER A 370 -17.89 4.67 30.62
N VAL A 371 -19.02 5.21 31.08
CA VAL A 371 -19.03 6.43 31.89
C VAL A 371 -18.34 6.08 33.21
N LYS A 372 -17.08 6.47 33.37
CA LYS A 372 -16.42 6.51 34.68
C LYS A 372 -17.16 7.57 35.52
N LEU A 373 -18.18 7.14 36.27
CA LEU A 373 -18.74 7.94 37.35
C LEU A 373 -17.62 8.12 38.39
N SER A 374 -16.95 9.27 38.35
CA SER A 374 -16.23 9.75 39.52
C SER A 374 -17.24 9.84 40.67
N PRO A 375 -16.94 9.28 41.86
CA PRO A 375 -17.81 9.47 43.01
C PRO A 375 -17.97 10.97 43.29
N PRO A 376 -19.14 11.44 43.77
CA PRO A 376 -19.29 12.82 44.18
C PRO A 376 -18.27 13.11 45.27
N ASP A 377 -17.51 14.19 45.09
CA ASP A 377 -16.51 14.67 46.05
C ASP A 377 -17.16 14.78 47.45
N VAL A 378 -16.81 13.84 48.33
CA VAL A 378 -17.07 13.99 49.76
C VAL A 378 -16.06 15.03 50.25
N GLN A 379 -16.51 16.27 50.36
CA GLN A 379 -15.80 17.30 51.12
C GLN A 379 -15.59 16.77 52.55
N GLN A 380 -14.34 16.44 52.87
CA GLN A 380 -13.92 16.23 54.24
C GLN A 380 -13.63 17.60 54.84
N ASP A 381 -14.51 18.05 55.72
CA ASP A 381 -14.26 19.16 56.64
C ASP A 381 -13.09 18.78 57.55
N GLU A 382 -11.91 19.35 57.30
CA GLU A 382 -10.81 19.33 58.26
C GLU A 382 -11.13 20.34 59.39
N GLN A 383 -11.56 19.82 60.53
CA GLN A 383 -11.53 20.52 61.81
C GLN A 383 -10.10 20.52 62.35
N ASP A 384 -9.42 21.66 62.24
CA ASP A 384 -8.26 21.98 63.07
C ASP A 384 -8.68 22.98 64.16
N ASP A 385 -8.56 22.55 65.41
CA ASP A 385 -8.86 23.32 66.62
C ASP A 385 -7.56 23.63 67.38
N GLN A 386 -7.46 24.90 67.82
CA GLN A 386 -6.56 25.51 68.84
C GLN A 386 -5.07 25.75 68.49
N GLY A 387 -4.49 26.95 68.67
CA GLY A 387 -4.97 28.21 69.27
C GLY A 387 -3.81 29.21 69.47
N GLY A 388 -4.09 30.47 69.87
CA GLY A 388 -3.14 31.29 70.64
C GLY A 388 -2.81 32.75 70.20
N ILE A 389 -3.75 33.67 70.44
CA ILE A 389 -3.69 35.08 70.98
C ILE A 389 -2.63 36.13 70.53
N GLU A 390 -3.16 37.37 70.34
CA GLU A 390 -2.62 38.75 70.43
C GLU A 390 -2.48 39.47 69.07
N GLY A 391 -3.05 40.65 68.76
CA GLY A 391 -3.92 41.60 69.44
C GLY A 391 -4.11 42.89 68.58
N ASP A 392 -5.21 43.59 68.84
CA ASP A 392 -5.55 45.02 68.60
C ASP A 392 -5.91 45.64 67.23
N GLY A 393 -7.11 46.28 67.23
CA GLY A 393 -7.54 47.45 66.42
C GLY A 393 -7.97 47.16 64.98
N GLN A 394 -9.09 47.62 64.42
CA GLN A 394 -9.95 48.77 64.71
C GLN A 394 -11.22 48.65 63.85
N ILE A 395 -12.34 49.19 64.36
CA ILE A 395 -13.70 49.20 63.79
C ILE A 395 -13.79 50.18 62.61
N GLU A 396 -14.54 49.84 61.56
CA GLU A 396 -15.43 50.82 60.89
C GLU A 396 -16.55 50.12 60.10
N ASP A 397 -17.76 50.65 60.33
CA ASP A 397 -19.08 50.21 59.87
C ASP A 397 -19.34 50.53 58.39
N ALA A 398 -20.22 49.75 57.74
CA ALA A 398 -21.23 50.29 56.82
C ALA A 398 -22.30 49.24 56.47
N GLU A 399 -23.50 49.48 56.97
CA GLU A 399 -24.78 48.89 56.58
C GLU A 399 -25.14 49.21 55.11
N GLY A 400 -25.98 48.39 54.48
CA GLY A 400 -26.56 48.78 53.19
C GLY A 400 -27.42 47.77 52.43
N ALA A 401 -28.67 47.63 52.88
CA ALA A 401 -29.89 47.44 52.07
C ALA A 401 -30.21 46.09 51.37
N LEU A 402 -31.24 45.45 51.93
CA LEU A 402 -32.26 44.64 51.25
C LEU A 402 -32.92 45.40 50.08
N ALA A 403 -33.32 44.68 49.01
CA ALA A 403 -34.73 44.60 48.58
C ALA A 403 -34.92 43.72 47.33
N THR A 404 -35.89 42.82 47.44
CA THR A 404 -36.61 42.08 46.38
C THR A 404 -37.37 43.02 45.42
N PRO A 405 -37.89 42.47 44.30
CA PRO A 405 -39.28 42.79 43.97
C PRO A 405 -40.14 41.56 43.64
N SER A 406 -41.34 41.59 44.22
CA SER A 406 -42.59 40.92 43.85
C SER A 406 -43.07 41.38 42.46
N THR A 407 -43.48 40.46 41.58
CA THR A 407 -44.89 40.08 41.27
C THR A 407 -45.76 41.20 40.74
N ASP A 408 -46.25 41.06 39.50
CA ASP A 408 -47.59 41.51 39.09
C ASP A 408 -48.13 40.61 37.96
N ILE A 409 -49.42 40.32 38.09
CA ILE A 409 -50.27 39.47 37.25
C ILE A 409 -51.13 40.39 36.37
N GLU A 410 -51.27 40.07 35.09
CA GLU A 410 -52.47 40.44 34.31
C GLU A 410 -52.90 39.26 33.44
N ALA A 411 -54.22 39.03 33.42
CA ALA A 411 -54.92 37.97 32.71
C ALA A 411 -55.84 38.58 31.65
N ASP A 412 -55.99 37.94 30.49
CA ASP A 412 -57.25 37.99 29.72
C ASP A 412 -57.38 36.85 28.68
N GLY A 413 -58.61 36.31 28.58
CA GLY A 413 -59.28 35.94 27.31
C GLY A 413 -59.01 34.63 26.55
N SER A 414 -59.81 33.58 26.83
CA SER A 414 -60.68 32.77 25.91
C SER A 414 -60.30 32.56 24.41
N GLU A 415 -60.42 31.43 23.69
CA GLU A 415 -61.35 30.28 23.68
C GLU A 415 -60.77 29.02 22.93
N SER A 416 -61.21 27.83 23.37
CA SER A 416 -61.68 26.62 22.65
C SER A 416 -60.84 25.75 21.67
N HIS A 417 -60.75 24.46 22.08
CA HIS A 417 -60.97 23.17 21.34
C HIS A 417 -59.91 22.71 20.30
N SER A 418 -59.52 21.44 20.14
CA SER A 418 -59.89 20.12 20.71
C SER A 418 -58.96 19.05 20.10
N GLY A 419 -58.64 17.94 20.82
CA GLY A 419 -58.35 16.65 20.16
C GLY A 419 -57.52 15.59 20.91
N ASN A 420 -58.19 14.74 21.71
CA ASN A 420 -57.97 13.31 22.07
C ASN A 420 -56.59 12.83 22.61
N THR A 421 -56.48 12.06 23.70
CA THR A 421 -56.96 10.65 23.91
C THR A 421 -56.70 10.22 25.40
N PRO A 422 -57.07 9.01 25.89
CA PRO A 422 -58.31 8.66 26.59
C PRO A 422 -58.17 8.38 28.12
N THR A 423 -59.32 8.43 28.78
CA THR A 423 -59.62 8.03 30.18
C THR A 423 -59.54 6.51 30.40
N ALA A 424 -58.93 6.07 31.50
CA ALA A 424 -59.21 4.81 32.16
C ALA A 424 -59.51 5.06 33.65
N SER A 425 -60.50 4.33 34.14
CA SER A 425 -61.33 4.57 35.31
C SER A 425 -60.69 4.26 36.67
N SER A 426 -60.95 5.17 37.60
CA SER A 426 -60.73 5.10 39.04
C SER A 426 -61.81 4.27 39.75
N GLU A 427 -61.54 2.98 39.95
CA GLU A 427 -62.17 2.14 40.97
C GLU A 427 -61.10 1.14 41.41
N THR A 428 -60.68 1.18 42.68
CA THR A 428 -60.03 0.12 43.51
C THR A 428 -59.16 0.69 44.65
N VAL A 429 -58.94 2.01 44.75
CA VAL A 429 -58.06 2.60 45.82
C VAL A 429 -58.76 2.81 47.17
N GLN A 430 -60.02 2.37 47.38
CA GLN A 430 -60.76 2.63 48.62
C GLN A 430 -61.03 1.41 49.53
N THR A 431 -60.25 0.34 49.46
CA THR A 431 -60.50 -0.85 50.31
C THR A 431 -59.31 -1.40 51.11
N LEU A 432 -58.22 -0.64 51.30
CA LEU A 432 -57.05 -1.12 52.05
C LEU A 432 -56.63 -0.24 53.24
N GLU A 433 -57.09 1.00 53.36
CA GLU A 433 -56.73 1.87 54.50
C GLU A 433 -57.63 1.66 55.73
N GLU A 434 -58.77 0.98 55.60
CA GLU A 434 -59.73 0.77 56.69
C GLU A 434 -59.61 -0.61 57.38
N GLN A 435 -58.61 -1.42 57.01
CA GLN A 435 -58.31 -2.72 57.64
C GLN A 435 -56.97 -2.76 58.40
N LEU A 436 -56.21 -1.66 58.46
CA LEU A 436 -54.95 -1.59 59.20
C LEU A 436 -55.06 -0.90 60.57
N ALA A 437 -56.29 -0.62 61.05
CA ALA A 437 -56.54 0.10 62.30
C ALA A 437 -57.04 -0.77 63.47
N ALA A 438 -57.02 -2.10 63.34
CA ALA A 438 -57.39 -2.98 64.44
C ALA A 438 -56.59 -4.28 64.37
N LEU A 439 -55.56 -4.40 65.22
CA LEU A 439 -55.23 -5.58 66.04
C LEU A 439 -53.97 -5.25 66.89
N PRO A 440 -53.89 -5.78 68.13
CA PRO A 440 -53.03 -5.26 69.19
C PRO A 440 -51.57 -5.72 69.07
N GLY A 441 -50.69 -4.96 69.72
CA GLY A 441 -49.28 -5.28 69.85
C GLY A 441 -49.00 -6.56 70.64
N ASP A 442 -47.79 -7.03 70.40
CA ASP A 442 -47.10 -8.21 70.91
C ASP A 442 -47.39 -9.57 70.25
N GLU A 443 -46.26 -10.20 69.91
CA GLU A 443 -46.06 -11.56 69.41
C GLU A 443 -46.44 -11.84 67.94
N LEU A 444 -45.43 -11.75 67.06
CA LEU A 444 -45.05 -12.84 66.14
C LEU A 444 -43.71 -12.53 65.48
N SER A 445 -42.63 -12.86 66.19
CA SER A 445 -41.33 -13.13 65.61
C SER A 445 -41.42 -14.38 64.73
N LEU A 446 -41.74 -14.21 63.46
CA LEU A 446 -41.52 -15.21 62.43
C LEU A 446 -40.41 -14.71 61.53
N ALA A 447 -39.24 -15.33 61.67
CA ALA A 447 -38.12 -15.16 60.76
C ALA A 447 -38.59 -15.50 59.33
N LEU A 448 -38.62 -14.49 58.47
CA LEU A 448 -38.71 -14.69 57.02
C LEU A 448 -37.35 -15.22 56.56
N PRO A 449 -37.29 -16.28 55.72
CA PRO A 449 -36.02 -16.74 55.17
C PRO A 449 -35.45 -15.64 54.28
N ASP A 450 -34.16 -15.35 54.43
CA ASP A 450 -33.41 -14.45 53.56
C ASP A 450 -33.52 -14.95 52.11
N PHE A 451 -34.36 -14.27 51.33
CA PHE A 451 -34.47 -14.51 49.89
C PHE A 451 -33.46 -13.57 49.22
N GLU A 452 -32.22 -14.04 49.09
CA GLU A 452 -31.20 -13.37 48.29
C GLU A 452 -31.67 -13.37 46.83
N TRP A 453 -32.04 -12.19 46.32
CA TRP A 453 -32.17 -11.99 44.88
C TRP A 453 -30.75 -12.05 44.31
N GLU A 454 -30.33 -13.21 43.84
CA GLU A 454 -29.18 -13.33 42.95
C GLU A 454 -29.60 -12.70 41.61
N MET A 455 -29.59 -11.36 41.55
CA MET A 455 -29.57 -10.64 40.28
C MET A 455 -28.26 -11.08 39.63
N SER A 456 -28.35 -12.01 38.68
CA SER A 456 -27.26 -12.21 37.73
C SER A 456 -26.87 -10.82 37.24
N PRO A 457 -25.60 -10.39 37.39
CA PRO A 457 -25.18 -9.13 36.83
C PRO A 457 -25.54 -9.15 35.33
N PRO A 458 -26.03 -8.04 34.76
CA PRO A 458 -26.13 -7.96 33.30
C PRO A 458 -24.76 -8.36 32.73
N PRO A 459 -24.71 -9.15 31.65
CA PRO A 459 -23.44 -9.61 31.08
C PRO A 459 -22.52 -8.39 30.94
N ALA A 460 -21.36 -8.45 31.58
CA ALA A 460 -20.40 -7.37 31.54
C ALA A 460 -20.00 -7.17 30.08
N ALA A 461 -20.28 -5.98 29.53
CA ALA A 461 -19.82 -5.62 28.20
C ALA A 461 -18.28 -5.68 28.19
N PRO A 462 -17.65 -6.24 27.14
CA PRO A 462 -16.20 -6.38 27.08
C PRO A 462 -15.53 -5.01 27.24
N SER A 463 -14.63 -4.91 28.20
CA SER A 463 -13.86 -3.70 28.49
C SER A 463 -12.73 -3.57 27.47
N ALA A 464 -12.92 -2.67 26.50
CA ALA A 464 -12.00 -2.28 25.42
C ALA A 464 -11.70 -3.36 24.36
N ILE A 465 -12.11 -3.09 23.12
CA ILE A 465 -11.84 -3.95 21.94
C ILE A 465 -10.92 -3.20 20.98
N ARG A 466 -9.87 -3.88 20.52
CA ARG A 466 -9.06 -3.43 19.37
C ARG A 466 -9.68 -3.91 18.06
N VAL A 467 -9.82 -3.02 17.08
CA VAL A 467 -10.31 -3.39 15.74
C VAL A 467 -9.22 -3.19 14.71
N ALA A 468 -8.99 -4.19 13.86
CA ALA A 468 -8.02 -4.13 12.78
C ALA A 468 -8.69 -4.50 11.43
N ILE A 469 -8.45 -3.73 10.39
CA ILE A 469 -8.91 -4.01 9.02
C ILE A 469 -7.69 -4.03 8.10
N GLU A 470 -7.52 -5.11 7.35
CA GLU A 470 -6.51 -5.25 6.30
C GLU A 470 -7.25 -5.48 4.97
N ASN A 471 -7.26 -4.48 4.10
CA ASN A 471 -7.85 -4.58 2.77
C ASN A 471 -6.80 -4.34 1.68
N THR A 472 -6.62 -5.28 0.75
CA THR A 472 -5.61 -5.11 -0.31
C THR A 472 -6.12 -4.25 -1.45
N ASN A 473 -7.35 -4.49 -1.93
CA ASN A 473 -7.95 -3.77 -3.05
C ASN A 473 -9.44 -3.54 -2.80
N GLY A 474 -9.87 -2.29 -2.75
CA GLY A 474 -11.26 -1.90 -2.54
C GLY A 474 -11.43 -0.85 -1.45
N ASP A 475 -12.63 -0.26 -1.38
CA ASP A 475 -12.92 0.80 -0.43
C ASP A 475 -13.13 0.24 0.98
N THR A 476 -12.73 0.99 2.00
CA THR A 476 -12.93 0.63 3.40
C THR A 476 -13.76 1.72 4.07
N GLU A 477 -14.89 1.35 4.68
CA GLU A 477 -15.77 2.28 5.39
C GLU A 477 -15.94 1.81 6.84
N VAL A 478 -15.68 2.69 7.80
CA VAL A 478 -15.87 2.40 9.23
C VAL A 478 -16.75 3.48 9.86
N THR A 479 -17.85 3.08 10.49
CA THR A 479 -18.80 4.03 11.10
C THR A 479 -19.25 3.64 12.50
N ASP A 480 -19.49 4.64 13.35
CA ASP A 480 -20.15 4.50 14.66
C ASP A 480 -19.43 3.57 15.66
N LEU A 481 -18.10 3.50 15.59
CA LEU A 481 -17.31 2.55 16.39
C LEU A 481 -16.71 3.22 17.64
N VAL A 482 -16.88 2.56 18.79
CA VAL A 482 -16.16 2.87 20.03
C VAL A 482 -15.06 1.82 20.18
N ALA A 483 -13.80 2.23 20.01
CA ALA A 483 -12.63 1.37 20.06
C ALA A 483 -11.60 1.95 21.04
N GLU A 484 -11.84 1.78 22.34
CA GLU A 484 -10.96 2.32 23.41
C GLU A 484 -9.50 1.86 23.26
N ASP A 485 -9.28 0.62 22.79
CA ASP A 485 -7.96 0.02 22.55
C ASP A 485 -7.39 0.25 21.13
N GLY A 486 -8.13 1.02 20.33
CA GLY A 486 -7.71 1.54 19.03
C GLY A 486 -8.28 0.82 17.80
N LEU A 487 -8.42 1.59 16.72
CA LEU A 487 -8.78 1.14 15.38
C LEU A 487 -7.55 1.24 14.46
N THR A 488 -7.17 0.13 13.84
CA THR A 488 -6.11 0.09 12.81
C THR A 488 -6.70 -0.26 11.45
N VAL A 489 -6.49 0.58 10.44
CA VAL A 489 -6.92 0.32 9.06
C VAL A 489 -5.71 0.33 8.14
N LYS A 490 -5.43 -0.81 7.50
CA LYS A 490 -4.40 -0.93 6.46
C LYS A 490 -5.10 -1.17 5.12
N SER A 491 -4.91 -0.25 4.18
CA SER A 491 -5.41 -0.39 2.82
C SER A 491 -4.27 -0.40 1.81
N GLY A 492 -4.32 -1.30 0.83
CA GLY A 492 -3.46 -1.24 -0.35
C GLY A 492 -3.95 -0.13 -1.28
N ASP A 493 -4.90 -0.46 -2.13
CA ASP A 493 -5.48 0.46 -3.11
C ASP A 493 -7.00 0.60 -2.89
N GLY A 494 -7.47 1.83 -2.66
CA GLY A 494 -8.89 2.12 -2.41
C GLY A 494 -9.10 3.31 -1.46
N ASN A 495 -10.33 3.81 -1.38
CA ASN A 495 -10.65 4.94 -0.52
C ASN A 495 -11.00 4.45 0.90
N ILE A 496 -10.54 5.17 1.91
CA ILE A 496 -10.80 4.88 3.32
C ILE A 496 -11.70 5.99 3.84
N ARG A 497 -12.89 5.63 4.33
CA ARG A 497 -13.82 6.55 4.96
C ARG A 497 -14.07 6.13 6.40
N VAL A 498 -13.90 7.06 7.32
CA VAL A 498 -14.05 6.83 8.75
C VAL A 498 -14.94 7.91 9.33
N ALA A 499 -15.99 7.53 10.07
CA ALA A 499 -16.94 8.50 10.63
C ALA A 499 -17.41 8.10 12.02
N ARG A 500 -17.48 9.08 12.93
CA ARG A 500 -17.96 8.91 14.32
C ARG A 500 -17.21 7.80 15.05
N ILE A 501 -15.90 7.98 15.20
CA ILE A 501 -15.04 7.05 15.94
C ILE A 501 -14.63 7.66 17.27
N ILE A 502 -14.68 6.85 18.32
CA ILE A 502 -14.17 7.19 19.65
C ILE A 502 -13.02 6.24 19.99
N GLY A 503 -11.85 6.79 20.28
CA GLY A 503 -10.61 6.07 20.57
C GLY A 503 -9.50 6.28 19.54
N PRO A 504 -8.30 5.73 19.76
CA PRO A 504 -7.15 5.94 18.88
C PRO A 504 -7.36 5.40 17.46
N LEU A 505 -6.94 6.14 16.43
CA LEU A 505 -7.06 5.75 15.02
C LEU A 505 -5.69 5.68 14.32
N ALA A 506 -5.34 4.53 13.76
CA ALA A 506 -4.15 4.37 12.92
C ALA A 506 -4.55 3.92 11.52
N VAL A 507 -4.34 4.74 10.50
CA VAL A 507 -4.63 4.44 9.11
C VAL A 507 -3.35 4.45 8.29
N THR A 508 -3.11 3.37 7.53
CA THR A 508 -1.99 3.29 6.58
C THR A 508 -2.52 2.89 5.21
N GLY A 509 -2.31 3.75 4.21
CA GLY A 509 -2.72 3.53 2.82
C GLY A 509 -1.54 3.59 1.84
N ASN A 510 -1.62 2.86 0.73
CA ASN A 510 -0.68 3.01 -0.38
C ASN A 510 -1.21 3.99 -1.46
N SER A 511 -2.41 3.75 -2.00
CA SER A 511 -3.03 4.62 -3.00
C SER A 511 -4.53 4.81 -2.75
N GLY A 512 -5.03 6.05 -2.77
CA GLY A 512 -6.47 6.33 -2.60
C GLY A 512 -6.74 7.69 -1.97
N SER A 513 -7.80 7.80 -1.17
CA SER A 513 -8.02 8.93 -0.27
C SER A 513 -8.36 8.44 1.13
N ILE A 514 -8.01 9.23 2.15
CA ILE A 514 -8.45 9.03 3.53
C ILE A 514 -9.40 10.18 3.86
N GLU A 515 -10.65 9.86 4.19
CA GLU A 515 -11.67 10.82 4.64
C GLU A 515 -12.10 10.45 6.07
N VAL A 516 -11.83 11.34 7.01
CA VAL A 516 -12.24 11.21 8.41
C VAL A 516 -13.23 12.32 8.72
N ASP A 517 -14.47 11.97 9.04
CA ASP A 517 -15.51 12.98 9.29
C ASP A 517 -15.45 13.51 10.73
N THR A 518 -15.62 12.63 11.71
CA THR A 518 -15.61 12.98 13.14
C THR A 518 -14.81 11.93 13.89
N LEU A 519 -13.82 12.39 14.65
CA LEU A 519 -12.93 11.56 15.46
C LEU A 519 -12.76 12.17 16.85
N ASP A 520 -12.89 11.34 17.89
CA ASP A 520 -12.54 11.66 19.27
C ASP A 520 -11.42 10.71 19.73
N GLY A 521 -10.16 11.15 19.62
CA GLY A 521 -9.01 10.30 19.89
C GLY A 521 -7.72 10.72 19.17
N SER A 522 -6.57 10.23 19.63
CA SER A 522 -5.31 10.41 18.90
C SER A 522 -5.31 9.67 17.57
N SER A 523 -4.84 10.33 16.51
CA SER A 523 -4.83 9.77 15.15
C SER A 523 -3.46 9.81 14.47
N THR A 524 -3.21 8.78 13.67
CA THR A 524 -2.07 8.69 12.75
C THR A 524 -2.60 8.25 11.40
N LEU A 525 -2.52 9.15 10.41
CA LEU A 525 -3.01 8.96 9.05
C LEU A 525 -1.82 9.03 8.08
N GLU A 526 -1.44 7.90 7.51
CA GLU A 526 -0.32 7.80 6.57
C GLU A 526 -0.79 7.31 5.20
N LEU A 527 -0.45 8.06 4.16
CA LEU A 527 -0.78 7.70 2.78
C LEU A 527 0.43 7.91 1.87
N LYS A 528 0.78 6.95 1.00
CA LYS A 528 1.88 7.19 0.06
C LYS A 528 1.46 8.10 -1.09
N ASN A 529 0.32 7.79 -1.72
CA ASN A 529 -0.20 8.55 -2.86
C ASN A 529 -1.69 8.82 -2.68
N GLY A 530 -2.06 10.08 -2.58
CA GLY A 530 -3.44 10.51 -2.44
C GLY A 530 -3.68 11.59 -1.41
N GLU A 531 -4.95 11.93 -1.23
CA GLU A 531 -5.41 13.01 -0.37
C GLU A 531 -5.87 12.52 1.01
N ILE A 532 -5.56 13.31 2.04
CA ILE A 532 -6.05 13.11 3.40
C ILE A 532 -6.98 14.28 3.73
N THR A 533 -8.22 13.98 4.10
CA THR A 533 -9.22 14.95 4.55
C THR A 533 -9.73 14.56 5.92
N VAL A 534 -9.68 15.49 6.88
CA VAL A 534 -10.25 15.35 8.22
C VAL A 534 -11.18 16.54 8.44
N ASN A 535 -12.46 16.32 8.76
CA ASN A 535 -13.42 17.41 8.91
C ASN A 535 -13.45 17.99 10.34
N ASP A 536 -13.45 17.13 11.37
CA ASP A 536 -13.45 17.54 12.77
C ASP A 536 -12.71 16.49 13.63
N THR A 537 -11.81 16.96 14.51
CA THR A 537 -11.05 16.12 15.42
C THR A 537 -11.05 16.69 16.83
N THR A 538 -11.55 15.90 17.76
CA THR A 538 -11.60 16.20 19.19
C THR A 538 -10.74 15.19 19.95
N GLY A 539 -10.28 15.55 21.15
CA GLY A 539 -9.72 14.58 22.09
C GLY A 539 -8.47 13.81 21.63
N GLY A 540 -7.40 14.50 21.23
CA GLY A 540 -6.08 13.88 21.05
C GLY A 540 -5.29 14.45 19.87
N ALA A 541 -4.00 14.11 19.81
CA ALA A 541 -3.12 14.62 18.75
C ALA A 541 -3.41 13.96 17.39
N LEU A 542 -3.39 14.75 16.32
CA LEU A 542 -3.55 14.33 14.93
C LEU A 542 -2.22 14.39 14.18
N TYR A 543 -1.77 13.26 13.67
CA TYR A 543 -0.61 13.16 12.78
C TYR A 543 -1.06 12.73 11.38
N ALA A 544 -0.82 13.56 10.36
CA ALA A 544 -1.20 13.30 8.98
C ALA A 544 0.01 13.43 8.04
N VAL A 545 0.32 12.38 7.28
CA VAL A 545 1.48 12.34 6.39
C VAL A 545 1.12 11.80 5.02
N THR A 546 1.56 12.51 3.98
CA THR A 546 1.53 11.98 2.61
C THR A 546 2.81 12.22 1.83
N SER A 547 3.18 11.31 0.92
CA SER A 547 4.31 11.58 0.01
C SER A 547 3.86 12.37 -1.22
N ASN A 548 2.70 12.06 -1.77
CA ASN A 548 2.16 12.73 -2.95
C ASN A 548 0.66 12.95 -2.79
N GLY A 549 0.25 14.17 -2.45
CA GLY A 549 -1.14 14.59 -2.35
C GLY A 549 -1.35 15.67 -1.30
N ASN A 550 -2.59 16.16 -1.24
CA ASN A 550 -2.97 17.26 -0.37
C ASN A 550 -3.40 16.75 1.00
N ILE A 551 -3.24 17.58 2.02
CA ILE A 551 -3.77 17.35 3.35
C ILE A 551 -4.73 18.50 3.67
N SER A 552 -5.97 18.18 4.00
CA SER A 552 -7.02 19.13 4.36
C SER A 552 -7.56 18.76 5.73
N LEU A 553 -7.28 19.58 6.75
CA LEU A 553 -7.73 19.38 8.13
C LEU A 553 -8.73 20.46 8.51
N GLY A 554 -9.82 20.09 9.16
CA GLY A 554 -10.84 20.98 9.70
C GLY A 554 -11.04 20.72 11.19
N GLY A 555 -11.44 21.77 11.94
CA GLY A 555 -11.89 21.65 13.32
C GLY A 555 -10.87 20.94 14.21
N VAL A 556 -9.66 21.48 14.30
CA VAL A 556 -8.55 20.84 15.04
C VAL A 556 -8.44 21.44 16.44
N TRP A 557 -8.89 20.68 17.44
CA TRP A 557 -8.94 21.16 18.83
C TRP A 557 -7.63 21.02 19.61
N GLU A 558 -6.90 19.94 19.36
CA GLU A 558 -5.65 19.59 20.07
C GLU A 558 -4.42 19.76 19.15
N ASP A 559 -3.32 19.06 19.43
CA ASP A 559 -2.10 19.09 18.62
C ASP A 559 -2.34 18.52 17.21
N ALA A 560 -1.92 19.24 16.16
CA ALA A 560 -1.86 18.71 14.79
C ALA A 560 -0.48 18.84 14.16
N GLU A 561 -0.01 17.74 13.57
CA GLU A 561 1.18 17.70 12.74
C GLU A 561 0.84 17.14 11.34
N ALA A 562 1.08 17.95 10.31
CA ALA A 562 0.80 17.64 8.92
C ALA A 562 2.07 17.75 8.06
N GLU A 563 2.41 16.69 7.34
CA GLU A 563 3.61 16.66 6.47
C GLU A 563 3.29 16.13 5.07
N THR A 564 3.73 16.87 4.03
CA THR A 564 3.69 16.37 2.66
C THR A 564 4.96 16.69 1.87
N LYS A 565 5.40 15.78 1.00
CA LYS A 565 6.51 16.10 0.08
C LYS A 565 6.01 16.85 -1.15
N ASN A 566 4.90 16.42 -1.73
CA ASN A 566 4.33 17.03 -2.93
C ASN A 566 2.82 17.21 -2.76
N GLY A 567 2.41 18.42 -2.40
CA GLY A 567 1.01 18.78 -2.19
C GLY A 567 0.85 19.96 -1.25
N SER A 568 -0.35 20.53 -1.22
CA SER A 568 -0.69 21.63 -0.31
C SER A 568 -1.27 21.10 1.00
N ILE A 569 -1.00 21.82 2.09
CA ILE A 569 -1.62 21.59 3.39
C ILE A 569 -2.60 22.73 3.65
N THR A 570 -3.85 22.39 3.93
CA THR A 570 -4.89 23.34 4.35
C THR A 570 -5.38 22.93 5.72
N ILE A 571 -5.38 23.87 6.68
CA ILE A 571 -5.91 23.66 8.03
C ILE A 571 -6.92 24.78 8.32
N ALA A 572 -8.18 24.41 8.49
CA ALA A 572 -9.28 25.32 8.79
C ALA A 572 -9.74 25.15 10.25
N GLU A 573 -9.83 26.25 10.99
CA GLU A 573 -10.18 26.28 12.42
C GLU A 573 -9.20 25.44 13.28
N ALA A 574 -7.95 25.90 13.31
CA ALA A 574 -6.92 25.37 14.20
C ALA A 574 -7.01 26.02 15.59
N TYR A 575 -7.63 25.35 16.56
CA TYR A 575 -7.72 25.85 17.94
C TYR A 575 -6.46 25.53 18.74
N GLY A 576 -5.84 24.36 18.50
CA GLY A 576 -4.65 23.89 19.20
C GLY A 576 -3.30 24.25 18.53
N PRO A 577 -2.20 23.64 19.01
CA PRO A 577 -0.88 23.74 18.38
C PRO A 577 -0.84 23.09 17.01
N VAL A 578 -0.08 23.68 16.09
CA VAL A 578 0.01 23.22 14.69
C VAL A 578 1.46 23.16 14.24
N LYS A 579 1.84 22.06 13.60
CA LYS A 579 3.09 21.94 12.87
C LYS A 579 2.80 21.46 11.45
N ALA A 580 3.00 22.31 10.47
CA ALA A 580 2.74 21.98 9.07
C ALA A 580 4.00 22.15 8.23
N SER A 581 4.38 21.11 7.48
CA SER A 581 5.55 21.15 6.61
C SER A 581 5.30 20.59 5.22
N THR A 582 5.74 21.32 4.20
CA THR A 582 5.74 20.83 2.82
C THR A 582 7.01 21.14 2.05
N MET A 583 7.44 20.21 1.21
CA MET A 583 8.56 20.44 0.30
C MET A 583 8.10 21.19 -0.96
N ASN A 584 7.04 20.71 -1.63
CA ASN A 584 6.49 21.32 -2.84
C ASN A 584 4.97 21.51 -2.69
N GLY A 585 4.55 22.70 -2.27
CA GLY A 585 3.15 23.09 -2.12
C GLY A 585 2.96 24.25 -1.16
N GLY A 586 1.77 24.84 -1.19
CA GLY A 586 1.39 25.91 -0.27
C GLY A 586 0.91 25.37 1.08
N ILE A 587 1.00 26.21 2.11
CA ILE A 587 0.38 25.96 3.41
C ILE A 587 -0.65 27.06 3.65
N ALA A 588 -1.91 26.70 3.89
CA ALA A 588 -2.95 27.62 4.28
C ALA A 588 -3.47 27.24 5.67
N VAL A 589 -3.34 28.13 6.65
CA VAL A 589 -3.89 27.93 8.00
C VAL A 589 -4.84 29.09 8.31
N SER A 590 -6.06 28.77 8.72
CA SER A 590 -7.04 29.75 9.22
C SER A 590 -7.57 29.33 10.57
N SER A 591 -7.78 30.29 11.48
CA SER A 591 -8.49 30.02 12.73
C SER A 591 -9.16 31.27 13.27
N SER A 592 -10.34 31.09 13.88
CA SER A 592 -11.02 32.11 14.67
C SER A 592 -10.39 32.35 16.04
N GLN A 593 -9.56 31.42 16.53
CA GLN A 593 -8.84 31.53 17.81
C GLN A 593 -7.46 30.87 17.72
N VAL A 594 -6.44 31.52 18.29
CA VAL A 594 -5.10 30.93 18.43
C VAL A 594 -4.92 30.45 19.86
N GLY A 595 -5.09 29.14 20.10
CA GLY A 595 -4.93 28.49 21.40
C GLY A 595 -3.62 27.70 21.56
N GLY A 596 -2.73 27.74 20.57
CA GLY A 596 -1.48 26.99 20.58
C GLY A 596 -0.39 27.60 19.71
N ASN A 597 0.82 27.03 19.80
CA ASN A 597 1.95 27.46 18.97
C ASN A 597 1.83 26.89 17.56
N TRP A 598 2.11 27.70 16.55
CA TRP A 598 2.11 27.29 15.15
C TRP A 598 3.51 27.37 14.55
N ASP A 599 3.95 26.29 13.90
CA ASP A 599 5.19 26.19 13.15
C ASP A 599 4.88 25.76 11.71
N LEU A 600 5.08 26.69 10.76
CA LEU A 600 4.72 26.50 9.35
C LEU A 600 5.95 26.64 8.46
N ASP A 601 6.30 25.57 7.73
CA ASP A 601 7.51 25.49 6.91
C ASP A 601 7.21 25.02 5.47
N SER A 602 7.45 25.87 4.48
CA SER A 602 7.32 25.50 3.06
C SER A 602 8.61 25.78 2.28
N SER A 603 9.18 24.73 1.69
CA SER A 603 10.40 24.85 0.87
C SER A 603 10.10 25.45 -0.50
N VAL A 604 8.98 25.11 -1.12
CA VAL A 604 8.53 25.67 -2.41
C VAL A 604 7.01 25.83 -2.39
N GLY A 605 6.54 27.02 -2.01
CA GLY A 605 5.13 27.37 -1.99
C GLY A 605 4.85 28.63 -1.19
N GLU A 606 3.63 29.14 -1.32
CA GLU A 606 3.15 30.26 -0.53
C GLU A 606 2.58 29.78 0.80
N ILE A 607 2.84 30.52 1.87
CA ILE A 607 2.17 30.31 3.16
C ILE A 607 1.13 31.42 3.36
N LYS A 608 -0.14 31.04 3.48
CA LYS A 608 -1.25 31.92 3.81
C LYS A 608 -1.70 31.64 5.24
N VAL A 609 -1.78 32.69 6.05
CA VAL A 609 -2.23 32.60 7.44
C VAL A 609 -3.37 33.59 7.66
N VAL A 610 -4.50 33.10 8.15
CA VAL A 610 -5.65 33.92 8.54
C VAL A 610 -5.85 33.77 10.04
N VAL A 611 -5.80 34.89 10.77
CA VAL A 611 -5.83 34.92 12.25
C VAL A 611 -6.81 35.98 12.73
N PRO A 612 -7.38 35.84 13.95
CA PRO A 612 -8.36 36.79 14.45
C PRO A 612 -7.72 38.16 14.78
N GLU A 613 -8.48 39.25 14.67
CA GLU A 613 -7.99 40.59 15.05
C GLU A 613 -7.66 40.74 16.55
N ARG A 614 -8.26 39.89 17.38
CA ARG A 614 -8.08 39.87 18.83
C ARG A 614 -7.59 38.49 19.25
N GLY A 615 -6.57 38.46 20.11
CA GLY A 615 -5.98 37.23 20.64
C GLY A 615 -4.67 37.51 21.37
N ASP A 616 -4.00 36.45 21.83
CA ASP A 616 -2.75 36.51 22.58
C ASP A 616 -1.63 35.74 21.87
N TYR A 617 -1.11 36.32 20.78
CA TYR A 617 -0.08 35.67 19.98
C TYR A 617 0.99 36.64 19.45
N SER A 618 2.19 36.11 19.27
CA SER A 618 3.31 36.77 18.62
C SER A 618 3.56 36.11 17.27
N LEU A 619 3.72 36.92 16.23
CA LEU A 619 3.93 36.45 14.86
C LEU A 619 5.34 36.80 14.40
N TYR A 620 6.07 35.78 13.93
CA TYR A 620 7.33 35.92 13.21
C TYR A 620 7.26 35.16 11.90
N GLY A 621 7.42 35.89 10.80
CA GLY A 621 7.53 35.30 9.47
C GLY A 621 8.83 35.70 8.78
N SER A 622 9.43 34.76 8.06
CA SER A 622 10.63 34.99 7.24
C SER A 622 10.46 34.44 5.83
N VAL A 623 10.97 35.20 4.84
CA VAL A 623 10.92 34.84 3.42
C VAL A 623 12.30 34.86 2.79
N THR A 624 12.65 33.86 1.97
CA THR A 624 13.92 33.87 1.24
C THR A 624 13.88 34.74 -0.03
N PHE A 625 12.97 34.47 -0.97
CA PHE A 625 12.98 35.13 -2.29
C PHE A 625 11.76 36.02 -2.58
N GLY A 626 10.54 35.62 -2.22
CA GLY A 626 9.29 36.34 -2.58
C GLY A 626 8.91 37.50 -1.66
N LYS A 627 7.62 37.81 -1.57
CA LYS A 627 7.08 39.00 -0.89
C LYS A 627 6.29 38.62 0.36
N ILE A 628 6.19 39.56 1.30
CA ILE A 628 5.32 39.43 2.47
C ILE A 628 4.23 40.48 2.32
N ASN A 629 2.97 40.04 2.37
CA ASN A 629 1.78 40.88 2.47
C ASN A 629 1.15 40.64 3.85
N ALA A 630 0.90 41.69 4.61
CA ALA A 630 0.30 41.61 5.94
C ALA A 630 -0.68 42.76 6.15
N GLU A 631 -1.93 42.44 6.50
CA GLU A 631 -3.01 43.44 6.65
C GLU A 631 -3.20 43.94 8.10
N MET A 632 -2.46 43.38 9.05
CA MET A 632 -2.45 43.71 10.48
C MET A 632 -1.31 44.67 10.85
N PRO A 633 -1.26 45.28 12.07
CA PRO A 633 -0.20 46.21 12.50
C PRO A 633 1.17 45.54 12.75
N PHE A 634 1.58 44.64 11.86
CA PHE A 634 2.86 43.97 11.88
C PHE A 634 3.92 44.83 11.22
N ARG A 635 5.08 44.94 11.88
CA ARG A 635 6.23 45.66 11.36
C ARG A 635 6.99 44.78 10.38
N GLN A 636 6.94 45.13 9.10
CA GLN A 636 7.74 44.48 8.07
C GLN A 636 9.11 45.16 7.95
N ILE A 637 10.19 44.37 8.06
CA ILE A 637 11.56 44.81 7.83
C ILE A 637 12.19 43.87 6.82
N ARG A 638 12.42 44.37 5.59
CA ARG A 638 13.00 43.63 4.47
C ARG A 638 12.23 42.34 4.14
N LYS A 639 12.75 41.21 4.60
CA LYS A 639 12.31 39.84 4.33
C LYS A 639 11.74 39.16 5.57
N THR A 640 11.45 39.95 6.60
CA THR A 640 10.89 39.47 7.86
C THR A 640 9.68 40.32 8.26
N VAL A 641 8.71 39.70 8.90
CA VAL A 641 7.53 40.34 9.50
C VAL A 641 7.45 39.95 10.96
N ARG A 642 7.17 40.94 11.81
CA ARG A 642 7.07 40.76 13.26
C ARG A 642 5.94 41.59 13.83
N GLY A 643 5.23 41.03 14.79
CA GLY A 643 4.43 41.81 15.73
C GLY A 643 3.72 40.93 16.74
N THR A 644 3.00 41.58 17.64
CA THR A 644 2.36 40.93 18.77
C THR A 644 0.95 41.48 18.89
N VAL A 645 -0.01 40.57 19.08
CA VAL A 645 -1.40 40.87 19.41
C VAL A 645 -1.64 40.41 20.84
N GLY A 646 -2.24 41.27 21.66
CA GLY A 646 -2.44 41.01 23.09
C GLY A 646 -1.13 40.87 23.87
N THR A 647 -1.06 39.86 24.73
CA THR A 647 0.09 39.56 25.59
C THR A 647 1.18 38.71 24.90
N GLY A 648 0.84 38.06 23.78
CA GLY A 648 1.79 37.25 23.00
C GLY A 648 2.13 35.89 23.60
N VAL A 649 1.19 35.24 24.29
CA VAL A 649 1.36 33.92 24.94
C VAL A 649 1.75 32.84 23.92
N TYR A 650 1.08 32.79 22.78
CA TYR A 650 1.34 31.80 21.73
C TYR A 650 2.26 32.35 20.65
N ARG A 651 3.08 31.49 20.03
CA ARG A 651 3.97 31.87 18.92
C ARG A 651 3.45 31.33 17.60
N ILE A 652 3.47 32.17 16.57
CA ILE A 652 3.24 31.79 15.18
C ILE A 652 4.55 32.02 14.43
N HIS A 653 5.17 30.94 14.01
CA HIS A 653 6.44 30.91 13.31
C HIS A 653 6.25 30.45 11.88
N ILE A 654 6.66 31.28 10.91
CA ILE A 654 6.43 31.04 9.49
C ILE A 654 7.77 31.13 8.74
N ASN A 655 8.15 30.06 8.06
CA ASN A 655 9.28 30.06 7.13
C ASN A 655 8.83 29.65 5.74
N ALA A 656 8.90 30.58 4.80
CA ALA A 656 8.58 30.33 3.41
C ALA A 656 9.76 30.68 2.50
N THR A 657 10.02 29.86 1.48
CA THR A 657 10.98 30.26 0.44
C THR A 657 10.39 31.31 -0.51
N ASN A 658 9.09 31.20 -0.82
CA ASN A 658 8.39 32.06 -1.79
C ASN A 658 7.70 33.24 -1.13
N SER A 659 6.38 33.21 -0.93
CA SER A 659 5.62 34.37 -0.42
C SER A 659 4.90 34.02 0.89
N ILE A 660 4.62 35.05 1.69
CA ILE A 660 3.76 34.96 2.87
C ILE A 660 2.62 35.96 2.72
N THR A 661 1.39 35.50 2.97
CA THR A 661 0.20 36.35 3.04
C THR A 661 -0.45 36.17 4.41
N ILE A 662 -0.63 37.28 5.13
CA ILE A 662 -1.26 37.29 6.47
C ILE A 662 -2.47 38.20 6.44
N GLU A 663 -3.64 37.63 6.70
CA GLU A 663 -4.95 38.29 6.66
C GLU A 663 -5.62 38.21 8.03
N SER A 664 -6.55 39.14 8.29
CA SER A 664 -7.43 39.09 9.46
C SER A 664 -8.70 38.29 9.15
N GLN A 665 -9.21 37.56 10.14
CA GLN A 665 -10.56 36.98 10.10
C GLN A 665 -11.51 37.92 10.85
N ASP A 666 -12.52 38.46 10.16
CA ASP A 666 -13.61 39.22 10.78
C ASP A 666 -14.48 38.27 11.62
N THR A 667 -14.25 38.22 12.93
CA THR A 667 -15.22 37.64 13.88
C THR A 667 -16.45 38.55 13.92
N THR A 668 -17.57 38.09 13.33
CA THR A 668 -18.87 38.78 13.42
C THR A 668 -19.64 38.34 14.66
#